data_AF-A0A2V5VVB0-F1
#
_entry.id   AF-A0A2V5VVB0-F1
#
_cell.length_a   1.000
_cell.length_b   1.000
_cell.length_c   1.000
_cell.angle_alpha   90.00
_cell.angle_beta   90.00
_cell.angle_gamma   90.00
#
_symmetry.space_group_name_H-M   'P 1'
#
loop_
_entity.id
_entity.type
_entity.pdbx_description
1 polymer ?
#
loop_
_entity_poly.entity_id
_entity_poly.type
_entity_poly.pdbx_seq_one_letter_code
_entity_poly.pdbx_strand_id
1 'polypeptide(L)'
;MPVSVFGADILPPGHRPTPPGVHALAGGKVVVKPDEVIEGATIVIRDGFIQAIGKDVTPPADARVWEMKGTTIYAGFIDPCLTLNSTNRPINSPRSEFDAAPTAGGVNFFGVPGGVRDPGRTGPGYEAAQVTPEARVARSFAPDKKALDAIRQLGFTAGNVVPEKGVLRGTSAFVALSDVNPNNAIIDADTFQHIAFDTAGGKDDEYPKSLMGVIALIRQTFFDAEHYAQTHDYFRQHPQGRKRPEFNPPLEALTPAVARKMPVVFEPGSALMLDRAARLARELDLNFYILSCGQEWRRPDLAKDVGAPFIVPLDFPELPKMPEEQDWEQVSLDQLRAWDWAPENAAWLRQQGREIALTTYGLSDKKNFRKNLRLALDRGLTENDALAALTTIPARLCGVADRLGTIEVGKVANLTVVQGGGYFGPENKVREVWIDGRVYSVNPAEAKPAEKKESVNSEPDKDGKSGEERKKKQEELRELRKKRVAHSPLEDRGPLADFPAILVRGATIWTCGPPGILTNAELLVVDGRIAAVGHGLLKDKEFGGKAAFKVEATGLHVTPGLVDCHNHSIVLGAVNEGTLPSTSMVRIGDVVNSESVNVHRQLAGGLTTLNLLHGSANPIGGQNAILKLRDGASPEGMKFANAPPGIKFALGENVKQSNTSRTNRFPQTR
;
A
#
# COMPACT_ATOMS: atom_id res chain seq x y z
N MET A 1 -59.47 5.02 -14.27
CA MET A 1 -58.08 5.50 -14.11
C MET A 1 -57.22 4.74 -15.10
N PRO A 2 -56.53 5.42 -16.04
CA PRO A 2 -55.74 4.73 -17.05
C PRO A 2 -54.41 4.29 -16.44
N VAL A 3 -54.09 3.01 -16.63
CA VAL A 3 -52.78 2.43 -16.33
C VAL A 3 -51.79 2.98 -17.34
N SER A 4 -50.78 3.69 -16.86
CA SER A 4 -49.67 4.18 -17.69
C SER A 4 -48.86 2.97 -18.20
N VAL A 5 -48.99 2.69 -19.49
CA VAL A 5 -48.18 1.75 -20.25
C VAL A 5 -47.10 2.57 -20.95
N PHE A 6 -45.95 2.74 -20.31
CA PHE A 6 -44.74 3.24 -20.96
C PHE A 6 -43.52 2.48 -20.43
N GLY A 7 -42.81 1.80 -21.34
CA GLY A 7 -41.43 1.38 -21.11
C GLY A 7 -41.11 -0.13 -21.15
N ALA A 8 -41.81 -0.93 -21.95
CA ALA A 8 -41.19 -2.19 -22.42
C ALA A 8 -40.25 -1.83 -23.57
N ASP A 9 -38.95 -1.71 -23.29
CA ASP A 9 -37.93 -1.43 -24.29
C ASP A 9 -37.91 -2.52 -25.36
N ILE A 10 -38.39 -2.18 -26.56
CA ILE A 10 -38.22 -3.00 -27.76
C ILE A 10 -36.79 -2.81 -28.24
N LEU A 11 -35.89 -3.72 -27.82
CA LEU A 11 -34.52 -3.78 -28.32
C LEU A 11 -34.49 -4.31 -29.78
N PRO A 12 -33.61 -3.80 -30.65
CA PRO A 12 -33.50 -4.25 -32.03
C PRO A 12 -33.14 -5.75 -32.15
N PRO A 13 -33.56 -6.44 -33.23
CA PRO A 13 -33.26 -7.85 -33.42
C PRO A 13 -31.74 -8.09 -33.48
N GLY A 14 -31.20 -8.94 -32.59
CA GLY A 14 -29.79 -9.32 -32.57
C GLY A 14 -29.02 -8.97 -31.30
N HIS A 15 -29.56 -8.10 -30.42
CA HIS A 15 -29.00 -7.85 -29.09
C HIS A 15 -30.07 -8.09 -28.00
N ARG A 16 -30.09 -9.31 -27.46
CA ARG A 16 -30.68 -9.57 -26.14
C ARG A 16 -29.55 -10.02 -25.23
N PRO A 17 -29.20 -9.28 -24.16
CA PRO A 17 -28.55 -9.92 -23.02
C PRO A 17 -29.44 -11.10 -22.63
N THR A 18 -28.89 -12.30 -22.52
CA THR A 18 -29.67 -13.44 -22.05
C THR A 18 -30.20 -13.05 -20.66
N PRO A 19 -31.53 -12.91 -20.45
CA PRO A 19 -32.04 -12.63 -19.11
C PRO A 19 -31.56 -13.76 -18.17
N PRO A 20 -31.34 -13.48 -16.87
CA PRO A 20 -30.97 -14.52 -15.92
C PRO A 20 -31.98 -15.66 -16.04
N GLY A 21 -31.54 -16.78 -16.61
CA GLY A 21 -32.40 -17.93 -16.87
C GLY A 21 -32.27 -18.93 -15.73
N VAL A 22 -32.96 -20.06 -15.90
CA VAL A 22 -32.69 -21.25 -15.08
C VAL A 22 -31.55 -22.01 -15.75
N HIS A 23 -30.45 -22.20 -15.03
CA HIS A 23 -29.25 -22.90 -15.51
C HIS A 23 -28.87 -24.01 -14.53
N ALA A 24 -28.38 -25.14 -15.06
CA ALA A 24 -27.81 -26.21 -14.26
C ALA A 24 -26.40 -26.52 -14.76
N LEU A 25 -25.39 -26.24 -13.95
CA LEU A 25 -23.99 -26.53 -14.23
C LEU A 25 -23.68 -27.91 -13.64
N ALA A 26 -23.66 -28.96 -14.47
CA ALA A 26 -23.70 -30.35 -14.01
C ALA A 26 -22.37 -31.09 -14.22
N GLY A 27 -21.92 -31.84 -13.20
CA GLY A 27 -20.80 -32.79 -13.30
C GLY A 27 -19.41 -32.20 -13.08
N GLY A 28 -19.30 -30.95 -12.64
CA GLY A 28 -18.01 -30.27 -12.39
C GLY A 28 -17.46 -30.52 -10.99
N LYS A 29 -16.15 -30.28 -10.82
CA LYS A 29 -15.54 -30.17 -9.49
C LYS A 29 -15.85 -28.79 -8.92
N VAL A 30 -16.58 -28.69 -7.82
CA VAL A 30 -16.99 -27.40 -7.24
C VAL A 30 -16.19 -27.11 -5.98
N VAL A 31 -15.48 -26.00 -5.96
CA VAL A 31 -14.78 -25.48 -4.77
C VAL A 31 -15.67 -24.41 -4.14
N VAL A 32 -16.37 -24.79 -3.08
CA VAL A 32 -17.41 -23.97 -2.43
C VAL A 32 -16.80 -22.74 -1.77
N LYS A 33 -15.69 -22.95 -1.05
CA LYS A 33 -14.83 -21.96 -0.41
C LYS A 33 -13.46 -22.63 -0.15
N PRO A 34 -12.44 -21.91 0.34
CA PRO A 34 -11.17 -22.54 0.73
C PRO A 34 -11.40 -23.78 1.60
N ASP A 35 -10.69 -24.87 1.31
CA ASP A 35 -10.80 -26.19 1.97
C ASP A 35 -12.11 -26.98 1.81
N GLU A 36 -13.11 -26.47 1.08
CA GLU A 36 -14.38 -27.18 0.87
C GLU A 36 -14.64 -27.47 -0.60
N VAL A 37 -14.67 -28.76 -0.96
CA VAL A 37 -14.75 -29.24 -2.34
C VAL A 37 -15.82 -30.32 -2.48
N ILE A 38 -16.62 -30.22 -3.53
CA ILE A 38 -17.61 -31.22 -3.94
C ILE A 38 -17.28 -31.71 -5.35
N GLU A 39 -16.83 -32.96 -5.45
CA GLU A 39 -16.52 -33.60 -6.73
C GLU A 39 -17.80 -34.03 -7.47
N GLY A 40 -17.90 -33.70 -8.76
CA GLY A 40 -19.02 -34.11 -9.62
C GLY A 40 -20.36 -33.49 -9.24
N ALA A 41 -20.36 -32.26 -8.73
CA ALA A 41 -21.57 -31.59 -8.25
C ALA A 41 -22.36 -30.95 -9.39
N THR A 42 -23.64 -30.68 -9.11
CA THR A 42 -24.52 -29.83 -9.92
C THR A 42 -24.82 -28.54 -9.16
N ILE A 43 -24.69 -27.39 -9.82
CA ILE A 43 -25.14 -26.08 -9.32
C ILE A 43 -26.37 -25.66 -10.13
N VAL A 44 -27.47 -25.36 -9.45
CA VAL A 44 -28.69 -24.80 -10.07
C VAL A 44 -28.71 -23.30 -9.81
N ILE A 45 -28.78 -22.53 -10.89
CA ILE A 45 -28.93 -21.07 -10.87
C ILE A 45 -30.34 -20.74 -11.32
N ARG A 46 -31.02 -19.86 -10.58
CA ARG A 46 -32.34 -19.33 -10.95
C ARG A 46 -32.35 -17.83 -10.70
N ASP A 47 -32.71 -17.07 -11.72
CA ASP A 47 -32.84 -15.61 -11.66
C ASP A 47 -31.59 -14.90 -11.12
N GLY A 48 -30.41 -15.46 -11.41
CA GLY A 48 -29.12 -14.92 -10.96
C GLY A 48 -28.64 -15.40 -9.60
N PHE A 49 -29.40 -16.25 -8.89
CA PHE A 49 -29.04 -16.78 -7.57
C PHE A 49 -28.77 -18.29 -7.61
N ILE A 50 -27.91 -18.75 -6.72
CA ILE A 50 -27.66 -20.18 -6.49
C ILE A 50 -28.85 -20.76 -5.74
N GLN A 51 -29.66 -21.58 -6.39
CA GLN A 51 -30.83 -22.22 -5.81
C GLN A 51 -30.48 -23.55 -5.12
N ALA A 52 -29.55 -24.32 -5.68
CA ALA A 52 -29.14 -25.60 -5.13
C ALA A 52 -27.70 -25.95 -5.54
N ILE A 53 -27.00 -26.70 -4.69
CA ILE A 53 -25.67 -27.24 -4.95
C ILE A 53 -25.55 -28.62 -4.28
N GLY A 54 -25.01 -29.60 -5.00
CA GLY A 54 -24.73 -30.93 -4.43
C GLY A 54 -24.51 -32.01 -5.49
N LYS A 55 -24.11 -33.19 -5.05
CA LYS A 55 -23.89 -34.36 -5.93
C LYS A 55 -25.20 -34.96 -6.44
N ASP A 56 -26.22 -34.97 -5.57
CA ASP A 56 -27.53 -35.57 -5.86
C ASP A 56 -28.56 -34.55 -6.38
N VAL A 57 -28.10 -33.32 -6.70
CA VAL A 57 -28.97 -32.29 -7.25
C VAL A 57 -29.29 -32.61 -8.71
N THR A 58 -30.56 -32.90 -8.97
CA THR A 58 -31.06 -33.14 -10.33
C THR A 58 -31.34 -31.81 -11.01
N PRO A 59 -30.83 -31.59 -12.24
CA PRO A 59 -31.18 -30.41 -13.03
C PRO A 59 -32.70 -30.25 -13.18
N PRO A 60 -33.29 -29.08 -12.84
CA PRO A 60 -34.71 -28.82 -13.08
C PRO A 60 -35.07 -28.96 -14.55
N ALA A 61 -36.30 -29.39 -14.85
CA ALA A 61 -36.78 -29.59 -16.22
C ALA A 61 -36.80 -28.29 -17.06
N ASP A 62 -36.94 -27.14 -16.40
CA ASP A 62 -36.90 -25.81 -17.01
C ASP A 62 -35.48 -25.23 -17.11
N ALA A 63 -34.47 -25.92 -16.57
CA ALA A 63 -33.09 -25.46 -16.59
C ALA A 63 -32.38 -25.80 -17.90
N ARG A 64 -31.64 -24.83 -18.44
CA ARG A 64 -30.60 -25.13 -19.43
C ARG A 64 -29.44 -25.83 -18.74
N VAL A 65 -29.19 -27.07 -19.14
CA VAL A 65 -28.08 -27.88 -18.61
C VAL A 65 -26.78 -27.54 -19.35
N TRP A 66 -25.72 -27.34 -18.57
CA TRP A 66 -24.36 -27.08 -19.02
C TRP A 66 -23.45 -28.20 -18.53
N GLU A 67 -22.75 -28.85 -19.45
CA GLU A 67 -21.80 -29.91 -19.12
C GLU A 67 -20.51 -29.33 -18.53
N MET A 68 -20.19 -29.74 -17.31
CA MET A 68 -19.05 -29.26 -16.53
C MET A 68 -18.04 -30.37 -16.21
N LYS A 69 -18.22 -31.58 -16.75
CA LYS A 69 -17.22 -32.64 -16.60
C LYS A 69 -15.84 -32.19 -17.07
N GLY A 70 -14.85 -32.40 -16.22
CA GLY A 70 -13.46 -31.99 -16.48
C GLY A 70 -13.19 -30.49 -16.26
N THR A 71 -14.13 -29.74 -15.67
CA THR A 71 -13.89 -28.38 -15.19
C THR A 71 -13.87 -28.31 -13.67
N THR A 72 -13.21 -27.27 -13.17
CA THR A 72 -13.27 -26.85 -11.78
C THR A 72 -13.98 -25.50 -11.69
N ILE A 73 -14.97 -25.41 -10.81
CA ILE A 73 -15.83 -24.24 -10.60
C ILE A 73 -15.49 -23.62 -9.25
N TYR A 74 -15.18 -22.33 -9.23
CA TYR A 74 -14.91 -21.54 -8.03
C TYR A 74 -15.98 -20.46 -7.86
N ALA A 75 -16.14 -19.95 -6.65
CA ALA A 75 -16.79 -18.66 -6.45
C ALA A 75 -16.06 -17.62 -7.32
N GLY A 76 -16.81 -16.71 -7.93
CA GLY A 76 -16.27 -15.69 -8.80
C GLY A 76 -15.24 -14.82 -8.07
N PHE A 77 -14.09 -14.57 -8.69
CA PHE A 77 -13.03 -13.80 -8.01
C PHE A 77 -13.42 -12.33 -7.89
N ILE A 78 -12.91 -11.69 -6.84
CA ILE A 78 -13.21 -10.31 -6.47
C ILE A 78 -11.90 -9.52 -6.40
N ASP A 79 -11.81 -8.42 -7.16
CA ASP A 79 -10.67 -7.49 -7.06
C ASP A 79 -11.03 -6.34 -6.08
N PRO A 80 -10.41 -6.25 -4.89
CA PRO A 80 -10.76 -5.24 -3.88
C PRO A 80 -10.21 -3.83 -4.17
N CYS A 81 -9.36 -3.67 -5.19
CA CYS A 81 -8.76 -2.38 -5.55
C CYS A 81 -8.52 -2.31 -7.07
N LEU A 82 -9.59 -2.09 -7.83
CA LEU A 82 -9.58 -2.18 -9.28
C LEU A 82 -9.46 -0.80 -9.94
N THR A 83 -8.49 -0.69 -10.85
CA THR A 83 -8.48 0.36 -11.89
C THR A 83 -8.80 -0.28 -13.25
N LEU A 84 -9.74 0.33 -13.98
CA LEU A 84 -10.22 -0.20 -15.26
C LEU A 84 -9.51 0.41 -16.47
N ASN A 85 -9.39 1.74 -16.47
CA ASN A 85 -8.92 2.50 -17.64
C ASN A 85 -7.54 3.13 -17.39
N SER A 86 -6.97 2.92 -16.21
CA SER A 86 -5.64 3.38 -15.85
C SER A 86 -4.85 2.24 -15.23
N THR A 87 -3.54 2.36 -15.30
CA THR A 87 -2.63 1.45 -14.61
C THR A 87 -2.33 1.91 -13.18
N ASN A 88 -2.62 3.18 -12.84
CA ASN A 88 -2.16 3.90 -11.63
C ASN A 88 -0.86 3.32 -11.07
N ARG A 89 0.26 3.91 -11.50
CA ARG A 89 1.57 3.49 -10.96
C ARG A 89 1.51 3.59 -9.43
N PRO A 90 1.86 2.51 -8.70
CA PRO A 90 1.87 2.55 -7.25
C PRO A 90 2.71 3.72 -6.74
N ILE A 91 2.24 4.36 -5.67
CA ILE A 91 2.99 5.46 -5.05
C ILE A 91 4.35 4.95 -4.60
N ASN A 92 5.37 5.76 -4.86
CA ASN A 92 6.73 5.52 -4.38
C ASN A 92 7.17 6.74 -3.57
N SER A 93 6.94 6.68 -2.26
CA SER A 93 7.32 7.74 -1.32
C SER A 93 8.84 7.87 -1.06
N PRO A 94 9.68 6.83 -1.28
CA PRO A 94 11.14 6.96 -1.20
C PRO A 94 11.78 7.76 -2.34
N ARG A 95 11.14 7.82 -3.53
CA ARG A 95 11.65 8.50 -4.74
C ARG A 95 11.83 10.02 -4.63
N SER A 96 11.55 10.58 -3.47
CA SER A 96 11.95 11.93 -3.08
C SER A 96 13.44 12.08 -2.75
N GLU A 97 14.23 10.99 -2.72
CA GLU A 97 15.69 11.09 -2.81
C GLU A 97 16.06 11.60 -4.21
N PHE A 98 15.85 12.90 -4.44
CA PHE A 98 16.49 13.58 -5.55
C PHE A 98 18.00 13.53 -5.32
N ASP A 99 18.74 13.17 -6.39
CA ASP A 99 20.18 13.30 -6.63
C ASP A 99 20.69 14.76 -6.54
N ALA A 100 20.19 15.56 -5.60
CA ALA A 100 20.64 16.92 -5.37
C ALA A 100 20.67 17.22 -3.87
N ALA A 101 21.83 17.04 -3.27
CA ALA A 101 22.19 17.80 -2.08
C ALA A 101 22.42 19.29 -2.47
N PRO A 102 22.33 20.24 -1.53
CA PRO A 102 21.57 20.22 -0.28
C PRO A 102 20.92 21.59 0.02
N THR A 103 19.81 21.64 0.78
CA THR A 103 19.47 22.83 1.63
C THR A 103 19.40 24.22 0.95
N ALA A 104 19.52 24.29 -0.37
CA ALA A 104 19.76 25.49 -1.15
C ALA A 104 18.46 25.94 -1.82
N GLY A 105 18.32 27.25 -1.97
CA GLY A 105 17.10 27.97 -2.33
C GLY A 105 16.56 27.75 -3.74
N GLY A 106 16.38 26.50 -4.17
CA GLY A 106 15.70 26.10 -5.41
C GLY A 106 14.24 25.69 -5.21
N VAL A 107 13.66 25.92 -4.03
CA VAL A 107 12.26 25.56 -3.75
C VAL A 107 11.34 26.67 -4.24
N ASN A 108 10.38 26.31 -5.09
CA ASN A 108 9.37 27.22 -5.63
C ASN A 108 8.28 27.44 -4.57
N PHE A 109 8.14 28.67 -4.10
CA PHE A 109 7.06 29.04 -3.19
C PHE A 109 6.16 30.07 -3.86
N PHE A 110 4.86 29.92 -3.67
CA PHE A 110 3.87 30.81 -4.23
C PHE A 110 3.21 31.52 -3.05
N GLY A 111 3.32 32.86 -3.02
CA GLY A 111 2.86 33.69 -1.90
C GLY A 111 1.37 33.50 -1.61
N VAL A 112 0.91 33.96 -0.45
CA VAL A 112 -0.50 33.91 -0.03
C VAL A 112 -1.32 34.85 -0.92
N PRO A 113 -2.22 34.36 -1.79
CA PRO A 113 -3.26 35.20 -2.36
C PRO A 113 -4.25 35.45 -1.22
N GLY A 114 -4.63 36.70 -0.97
CA GLY A 114 -5.55 37.03 0.12
C GLY A 114 -6.80 36.14 0.11
N GLY A 115 -7.05 35.46 1.24
CA GLY A 115 -8.34 34.88 1.64
C GLY A 115 -9.01 33.82 0.76
N VAL A 116 -8.67 33.67 -0.53
CA VAL A 116 -9.27 32.67 -1.44
C VAL A 116 -8.29 32.33 -2.56
N ARG A 117 -7.53 31.24 -2.40
CA ARG A 117 -7.11 30.30 -3.46
C ARG A 117 -6.49 29.09 -2.77
N ASP A 118 -7.03 27.89 -2.92
CA ASP A 118 -7.04 27.16 -4.19
C ASP A 118 -8.38 26.46 -4.48
N PRO A 119 -9.16 26.89 -5.50
CA PRO A 119 -10.33 26.13 -5.90
C PRO A 119 -9.95 24.86 -6.65
N GLY A 120 -8.91 24.88 -7.51
CA GLY A 120 -8.66 23.90 -8.57
C GLY A 120 -9.86 23.54 -9.49
N ARG A 121 -11.07 24.02 -9.17
CA ARG A 121 -12.39 23.52 -9.51
C ARG A 121 -13.40 24.65 -9.31
N THR A 122 -14.43 24.68 -10.13
CA THR A 122 -15.55 25.63 -9.99
C THR A 122 -16.61 25.02 -9.07
N GLY A 123 -16.84 25.59 -7.88
CA GLY A 123 -17.91 25.15 -6.96
C GLY A 123 -17.45 25.00 -5.50
N PRO A 124 -18.32 24.52 -4.60
CA PRO A 124 -17.95 24.22 -3.22
C PRO A 124 -16.89 23.11 -3.15
N GLY A 125 -15.92 23.24 -2.26
CA GLY A 125 -14.80 22.32 -2.14
C GLY A 125 -13.96 22.57 -0.89
N TYR A 126 -12.85 21.85 -0.79
CA TYR A 126 -11.87 22.04 0.27
C TYR A 126 -10.79 23.02 -0.21
N GLU A 127 -10.09 23.66 0.71
CA GLU A 127 -9.08 24.67 0.39
C GLU A 127 -7.86 24.14 -0.38
N ALA A 128 -7.64 22.82 -0.36
CA ALA A 128 -6.59 22.14 -1.09
C ALA A 128 -7.19 21.25 -2.20
N ALA A 129 -6.81 21.49 -3.46
CA ALA A 129 -7.37 20.79 -4.62
C ALA A 129 -7.16 19.26 -4.64
N GLN A 130 -6.20 18.76 -3.84
CA GLN A 130 -5.91 17.34 -3.69
C GLN A 130 -6.83 16.64 -2.66
N VAL A 131 -7.73 17.37 -2.01
CA VAL A 131 -8.74 16.84 -1.09
C VAL A 131 -10.08 16.75 -1.80
N THR A 132 -10.46 15.54 -2.16
CA THR A 132 -11.62 15.27 -3.01
C THR A 132 -12.46 14.08 -2.51
N PRO A 133 -12.69 13.92 -1.19
CA PRO A 133 -13.41 12.77 -0.64
C PRO A 133 -14.87 12.67 -1.12
N GLU A 134 -15.44 13.77 -1.64
CA GLU A 134 -16.76 13.83 -2.25
C GLU A 134 -16.82 13.27 -3.68
N ALA A 135 -15.67 13.02 -4.31
CA ALA A 135 -15.60 12.34 -5.60
C ALA A 135 -16.05 10.89 -5.41
N ARG A 136 -17.05 10.46 -6.19
CA ARG A 136 -17.64 9.12 -6.08
C ARG A 136 -17.51 8.39 -7.40
N VAL A 137 -16.85 7.24 -7.39
CA VAL A 137 -16.67 6.41 -8.59
C VAL A 137 -18.00 6.00 -9.20
N ALA A 138 -19.02 5.73 -8.38
CA ALA A 138 -20.37 5.38 -8.84
C ALA A 138 -20.98 6.42 -9.80
N ARG A 139 -20.58 7.69 -9.72
CA ARG A 139 -21.09 8.76 -10.60
C ARG A 139 -20.41 8.82 -11.97
N SER A 140 -19.22 8.24 -12.08
CA SER A 140 -18.41 8.24 -13.30
C SER A 140 -18.17 6.83 -13.85
N PHE A 141 -18.83 5.81 -13.28
CA PHE A 141 -18.65 4.42 -13.65
C PHE A 141 -19.23 4.17 -15.06
N ALA A 142 -18.34 4.05 -16.03
CA ALA A 142 -18.66 3.78 -17.42
C ALA A 142 -17.55 2.91 -18.03
N PRO A 143 -17.47 1.62 -17.67
CA PRO A 143 -16.41 0.74 -18.14
C PRO A 143 -16.53 0.48 -19.64
N ASP A 144 -15.39 0.41 -20.34
CA ASP A 144 -15.38 -0.12 -21.70
C ASP A 144 -15.35 -1.66 -21.68
N LYS A 145 -15.92 -2.26 -22.72
CA LYS A 145 -16.02 -3.73 -22.82
C LYS A 145 -14.65 -4.42 -22.80
N LYS A 146 -13.62 -3.82 -23.41
CA LYS A 146 -12.28 -4.42 -23.51
C LYS A 146 -11.60 -4.47 -22.14
N ALA A 147 -11.76 -3.42 -21.33
CA ALA A 147 -11.29 -3.40 -19.94
C ALA A 147 -11.96 -4.50 -19.11
N LEU A 148 -13.28 -4.66 -19.22
CA LEU A 148 -14.00 -5.73 -18.51
C LEU A 148 -13.55 -7.12 -18.98
N ASP A 149 -13.44 -7.34 -20.30
CA ASP A 149 -13.03 -8.63 -20.86
C ASP A 149 -11.61 -9.03 -20.41
N ALA A 150 -10.67 -8.07 -20.31
CA ALA A 150 -9.32 -8.32 -19.83
C ALA A 150 -9.28 -8.79 -18.36
N ILE A 151 -10.20 -8.30 -17.53
CA ILE A 151 -10.30 -8.68 -16.12
C ILE A 151 -11.08 -10.00 -15.95
N ARG A 152 -12.16 -10.21 -16.71
CA ARG A 152 -12.90 -11.48 -16.76
C ARG A 152 -12.03 -12.64 -17.24
N GLN A 153 -11.08 -12.38 -18.14
CA GLN A 153 -10.09 -13.36 -18.61
C GLN A 153 -9.24 -13.96 -17.48
N LEU A 154 -9.10 -13.24 -16.37
CA LEU A 154 -8.40 -13.69 -15.18
C LEU A 154 -9.34 -14.41 -14.18
N GLY A 155 -10.64 -14.49 -14.46
CA GLY A 155 -11.62 -15.11 -13.59
C GLY A 155 -12.27 -14.16 -12.57
N PHE A 156 -12.05 -12.85 -12.68
CA PHE A 156 -12.77 -11.89 -11.84
C PHE A 156 -14.19 -11.66 -12.36
N THR A 157 -15.14 -11.59 -11.43
CA THR A 157 -16.58 -11.40 -11.70
C THR A 157 -17.12 -10.11 -11.10
N ALA A 158 -16.48 -9.61 -10.05
CA ALA A 158 -16.79 -8.35 -9.39
C ALA A 158 -15.49 -7.65 -9.00
N GLY A 159 -15.57 -6.34 -8.77
CA GLY A 159 -14.43 -5.58 -8.30
C GLY A 159 -14.84 -4.26 -7.67
N ASN A 160 -13.99 -3.75 -6.78
CA ASN A 160 -14.15 -2.47 -6.17
C ASN A 160 -13.36 -1.42 -6.96
N VAL A 161 -14.06 -0.63 -7.78
CA VAL A 161 -13.43 0.37 -8.65
C VAL A 161 -13.05 1.59 -7.82
N VAL A 162 -11.77 1.96 -7.84
CA VAL A 162 -11.19 2.97 -6.94
C VAL A 162 -10.94 4.31 -7.64
N PRO A 163 -11.02 5.45 -6.91
CA PRO A 163 -10.59 6.74 -7.43
C PRO A 163 -9.07 6.82 -7.51
N GLU A 164 -8.57 7.67 -8.42
CA GLU A 164 -7.19 7.58 -8.91
C GLU A 164 -6.29 8.76 -8.52
N LYS A 165 -6.87 9.93 -8.18
CA LYS A 165 -6.14 11.19 -8.10
C LYS A 165 -6.38 11.90 -6.78
N GLY A 166 -5.34 12.57 -6.27
CA GLY A 166 -5.38 13.35 -5.05
C GLY A 166 -4.84 12.61 -3.83
N VAL A 167 -4.81 13.31 -2.71
CA VAL A 167 -4.42 12.78 -1.40
C VAL A 167 -5.61 12.10 -0.75
N LEU A 168 -6.76 12.79 -0.66
CA LEU A 168 -8.04 12.17 -0.32
C LEU A 168 -8.82 11.97 -1.62
N ARG A 169 -8.72 10.78 -2.20
CA ARG A 169 -9.10 10.53 -3.61
C ARG A 169 -10.60 10.43 -3.84
N GLY A 170 -11.38 10.09 -2.81
CA GLY A 170 -12.82 9.86 -2.93
C GLY A 170 -13.26 8.46 -2.54
N THR A 171 -14.51 8.16 -2.87
CA THR A 171 -15.19 6.92 -2.53
C THR A 171 -15.20 5.93 -3.70
N SER A 172 -14.80 4.67 -3.44
CA SER A 172 -14.92 3.57 -4.40
C SER A 172 -16.34 3.01 -4.50
N ALA A 173 -16.63 2.33 -5.61
CA ALA A 173 -17.88 1.62 -5.85
C ALA A 173 -17.60 0.14 -6.15
N PHE A 174 -18.36 -0.75 -5.54
CA PHE A 174 -18.30 -2.18 -5.81
C PHE A 174 -19.25 -2.54 -6.94
N VAL A 175 -18.72 -3.18 -7.99
CA VAL A 175 -19.43 -3.43 -9.23
C VAL A 175 -19.32 -4.88 -9.66
N ALA A 176 -20.40 -5.40 -10.25
CA ALA A 176 -20.35 -6.56 -11.13
C ALA A 176 -19.57 -6.18 -12.38
N LEU A 177 -18.66 -7.04 -12.82
CA LEU A 177 -17.91 -6.85 -14.06
C LEU A 177 -18.74 -7.27 -15.27
N SER A 178 -20.03 -6.93 -15.32
CA SER A 178 -20.96 -7.27 -16.39
C SER A 178 -21.03 -6.15 -17.45
N ASP A 179 -21.50 -6.47 -18.65
CA ASP A 179 -21.68 -5.51 -19.77
C ASP A 179 -23.09 -4.89 -19.80
N VAL A 180 -23.79 -4.96 -18.66
CA VAL A 180 -25.12 -4.38 -18.49
C VAL A 180 -25.05 -2.86 -18.34
N ASN A 181 -26.22 -2.23 -18.31
CA ASN A 181 -26.30 -0.81 -17.95
C ASN A 181 -25.53 -0.56 -16.63
N PRO A 182 -24.66 0.47 -16.55
CA PRO A 182 -23.88 0.77 -15.36
C PRO A 182 -24.70 0.82 -14.05
N ASN A 183 -25.95 1.30 -14.10
CA ASN A 183 -26.85 1.32 -12.94
C ASN A 183 -27.17 -0.08 -12.39
N ASN A 184 -27.19 -1.09 -13.27
CA ASN A 184 -27.43 -2.48 -12.89
C ASN A 184 -26.13 -3.21 -12.52
N ALA A 185 -24.97 -2.68 -12.94
CA ALA A 185 -23.67 -3.26 -12.63
C ALA A 185 -23.15 -2.82 -11.24
N ILE A 186 -23.57 -1.65 -10.75
CA ILE A 186 -23.19 -1.20 -9.39
C ILE A 186 -23.94 -2.04 -8.36
N ILE A 187 -23.19 -2.77 -7.53
CA ILE A 187 -23.71 -3.59 -6.43
C ILE A 187 -23.82 -2.74 -5.17
N ASP A 188 -22.72 -2.07 -4.79
CA ASP A 188 -22.69 -1.10 -3.69
C ASP A 188 -22.02 0.19 -4.17
N ALA A 189 -22.74 1.31 -4.07
CA ALA A 189 -22.28 2.58 -4.64
C ALA A 189 -21.13 3.23 -3.86
N ASP A 190 -20.99 2.90 -2.57
CA ASP A 190 -20.01 3.48 -1.65
C ASP A 190 -19.42 2.38 -0.78
N THR A 191 -18.13 2.11 -0.90
CA THR A 191 -17.45 1.05 -0.11
C THR A 191 -16.36 1.60 0.78
N PHE A 192 -15.32 2.23 0.21
CA PHE A 192 -14.16 2.74 0.94
C PHE A 192 -13.92 4.21 0.60
N GLN A 193 -13.42 4.96 1.58
CA GLN A 193 -12.66 6.18 1.29
C GLN A 193 -11.21 5.82 0.98
N HIS A 194 -10.58 6.53 0.04
CA HIS A 194 -9.21 6.26 -0.39
C HIS A 194 -8.27 7.42 -0.04
N ILE A 195 -7.17 7.10 0.63
CA ILE A 195 -6.11 8.03 0.99
C ILE A 195 -4.79 7.56 0.39
N ALA A 196 -4.04 8.50 -0.15
CA ALA A 196 -2.75 8.27 -0.77
C ALA A 196 -1.70 9.22 -0.20
N PHE A 197 -0.52 8.70 0.11
CA PHE A 197 0.65 9.52 0.47
C PHE A 197 1.33 10.08 -0.79
N ASP A 198 0.52 10.64 -1.70
CA ASP A 198 0.93 11.14 -3.01
C ASP A 198 1.48 12.57 -2.88
N THR A 199 2.76 12.74 -3.18
CA THR A 199 3.45 14.04 -3.19
C THR A 199 3.62 14.62 -4.60
N ALA A 200 3.31 13.82 -5.64
CA ALA A 200 3.51 14.19 -7.04
C ALA A 200 2.22 14.73 -7.69
N GLY A 201 1.07 14.47 -7.09
CA GLY A 201 -0.22 15.03 -7.49
C GLY A 201 -0.29 16.56 -7.41
N GLY A 202 -1.28 17.16 -8.10
CA GLY A 202 -1.55 18.60 -8.10
C GLY A 202 -0.52 19.44 -8.89
N LYS A 203 -0.76 20.74 -9.03
CA LYS A 203 0.20 21.66 -9.67
C LYS A 203 1.39 21.93 -8.76
N ASP A 204 2.56 22.27 -9.33
CA ASP A 204 3.79 22.52 -8.57
C ASP A 204 3.66 23.64 -7.52
N ASP A 205 2.69 24.54 -7.69
CA ASP A 205 2.38 25.65 -6.80
C ASP A 205 1.33 25.37 -5.73
N GLU A 206 0.77 24.17 -5.69
CA GLU A 206 -0.30 23.78 -4.78
C GLU A 206 0.24 23.00 -3.57
N TYR A 207 -0.21 23.38 -2.38
CA TYR A 207 0.01 22.59 -1.16
C TYR A 207 -0.78 21.27 -1.25
N PRO A 208 -0.22 20.13 -0.80
CA PRO A 208 1.15 19.89 -0.33
C PRO A 208 2.10 19.38 -1.43
N LYS A 209 3.42 19.53 -1.21
CA LYS A 209 4.50 18.99 -2.07
C LYS A 209 5.57 18.18 -1.35
N SER A 210 5.35 17.91 -0.07
CA SER A 210 6.18 17.03 0.74
C SER A 210 5.33 15.97 1.42
N LEU A 211 5.96 14.86 1.77
CA LEU A 211 5.29 13.76 2.49
C LEU A 211 4.76 14.21 3.86
N MET A 212 5.52 15.04 4.58
CA MET A 212 5.07 15.62 5.84
C MET A 212 3.89 16.60 5.64
N GLY A 213 3.86 17.32 4.51
CA GLY A 213 2.73 18.15 4.12
C GLY A 213 1.48 17.33 3.81
N VAL A 214 1.62 16.24 3.07
CA VAL A 214 0.53 15.29 2.79
C VAL A 214 -0.07 14.72 4.08
N ILE A 215 0.77 14.27 5.00
CA ILE A 215 0.33 13.73 6.30
C ILE A 215 -0.36 14.82 7.13
N ALA A 216 0.16 16.04 7.14
CA ALA A 216 -0.46 17.17 7.83
C ALA A 216 -1.81 17.56 7.21
N LEU A 217 -1.93 17.55 5.87
CA LEU A 217 -3.18 17.81 5.16
C LEU A 217 -4.24 16.76 5.52
N ILE A 218 -3.88 15.48 5.51
CA ILE A 218 -4.80 14.40 5.91
C ILE A 218 -5.30 14.63 7.33
N ARG A 219 -4.37 14.86 8.27
CA ARG A 219 -4.71 15.11 9.68
C ARG A 219 -5.65 16.31 9.84
N GLN A 220 -5.32 17.44 9.23
CA GLN A 220 -6.13 18.65 9.27
C GLN A 220 -7.53 18.40 8.72
N THR A 221 -7.63 17.75 7.55
CA THR A 221 -8.91 17.46 6.89
C THR A 221 -9.84 16.62 7.78
N PHE A 222 -9.31 15.62 8.49
CA PHE A 222 -10.11 14.80 9.40
C PHE A 222 -10.52 15.53 10.68
N PHE A 223 -9.67 16.39 11.24
CA PHE A 223 -10.07 17.26 12.35
C PHE A 223 -11.17 18.23 11.93
N ASP A 224 -11.09 18.78 10.72
CA ASP A 224 -12.14 19.64 10.18
C ASP A 224 -13.43 18.87 9.92
N ALA A 225 -13.34 17.63 9.43
CA ALA A 225 -14.51 16.76 9.23
C ALA A 225 -15.19 16.37 10.55
N GLU A 226 -14.41 16.07 11.59
CA GLU A 226 -14.94 15.82 12.93
C GLU A 226 -15.64 17.07 13.49
N HIS A 227 -14.98 18.22 13.43
CA HIS A 227 -15.57 19.48 13.87
C HIS A 227 -16.84 19.82 13.08
N TYR A 228 -16.82 19.59 11.76
CA TYR A 228 -17.96 19.77 10.88
C TYR A 228 -19.15 18.91 11.33
N ALA A 229 -18.94 17.62 11.56
CA ALA A 229 -19.98 16.69 12.00
C ALA A 229 -20.58 17.09 13.36
N GLN A 230 -19.72 17.40 14.34
CA GLN A 230 -20.14 17.84 15.68
C GLN A 230 -20.96 19.14 15.63
N THR A 231 -20.53 20.10 14.80
CA THR A 231 -21.21 21.39 14.63
C THR A 231 -22.60 21.22 14.01
N HIS A 232 -22.71 20.35 12.98
CA HIS A 232 -23.98 20.03 12.36
C HIS A 232 -24.93 19.29 13.31
N ASP A 233 -24.44 18.32 14.08
CA ASP A 233 -25.22 17.61 15.09
C ASP A 233 -25.74 18.55 16.17
N TYR A 234 -24.88 19.42 16.67
CA TYR A 234 -25.25 20.38 17.70
C TYR A 234 -26.30 21.39 17.22
N PHE A 235 -26.17 21.86 15.97
CA PHE A 235 -27.17 22.73 15.34
C PHE A 235 -28.51 22.02 15.13
N ARG A 236 -28.50 20.76 14.67
CA ARG A 236 -29.74 19.94 14.53
C ARG A 236 -30.47 19.79 15.86
N GLN A 237 -29.74 19.59 16.95
CA GLN A 237 -30.30 19.43 18.29
C GLN A 237 -30.78 20.76 18.91
N HIS A 238 -30.13 21.87 18.59
CA HIS A 238 -30.57 23.19 19.08
C HIS A 238 -30.41 24.29 18.02
N PRO A 239 -31.40 24.45 17.12
CA PRO A 239 -31.32 25.38 16.00
C PRO A 239 -31.72 26.83 16.35
N GLN A 240 -32.52 27.02 17.41
CA GLN A 240 -33.08 28.34 17.75
C GLN A 240 -31.99 29.33 18.16
N GLY A 241 -32.00 30.53 17.56
CA GLY A 241 -31.07 31.62 17.88
C GLY A 241 -29.63 31.40 17.42
N ARG A 242 -29.33 30.36 16.62
CA ARG A 242 -27.98 30.05 16.13
C ARG A 242 -27.84 30.27 14.63
N LYS A 243 -26.63 30.64 14.20
CA LYS A 243 -26.27 30.70 12.78
C LYS A 243 -26.21 29.28 12.21
N ARG A 244 -26.84 29.08 11.04
CA ARG A 244 -26.74 27.82 10.30
C ARG A 244 -25.28 27.53 9.94
N PRO A 245 -24.75 26.32 10.24
CA PRO A 245 -23.42 25.91 9.81
C PRO A 245 -23.27 25.96 8.28
N GLU A 246 -22.03 26.18 7.82
CA GLU A 246 -21.70 26.11 6.40
C GLU A 246 -21.78 24.65 5.90
N PHE A 247 -22.30 24.45 4.69
CA PHE A 247 -22.24 23.15 4.02
C PHE A 247 -20.94 23.03 3.24
N ASN A 248 -20.14 21.99 3.54
CA ASN A 248 -18.89 21.71 2.86
C ASN A 248 -18.90 20.25 2.36
N PRO A 249 -19.00 20.01 1.04
CA PRO A 249 -19.17 18.65 0.51
C PRO A 249 -18.02 17.69 0.82
N PRO A 250 -16.74 18.08 0.72
CA PRO A 250 -15.63 17.24 1.18
C PRO A 250 -15.77 16.77 2.64
N LEU A 251 -16.08 17.70 3.56
CA LEU A 251 -16.19 17.38 4.99
C LEU A 251 -17.41 16.49 5.28
N GLU A 252 -18.55 16.79 4.65
CA GLU A 252 -19.75 15.94 4.72
C GLU A 252 -19.43 14.51 4.25
N ALA A 253 -18.72 14.35 3.13
CA ALA A 253 -18.37 13.06 2.55
C ALA A 253 -17.43 12.21 3.44
N LEU A 254 -16.71 12.83 4.38
CA LEU A 254 -15.85 12.14 5.35
C LEU A 254 -16.60 11.71 6.62
N THR A 255 -17.81 12.22 6.86
CA THR A 255 -18.62 11.88 8.06
C THR A 255 -18.77 10.36 8.27
N PRO A 256 -19.00 9.52 7.25
CA PRO A 256 -19.05 8.07 7.44
C PRO A 256 -17.72 7.45 7.90
N ALA A 257 -16.59 7.97 7.44
CA ALA A 257 -15.26 7.50 7.84
C ALA A 257 -14.95 7.92 9.29
N VAL A 258 -15.23 9.18 9.66
CA VAL A 258 -15.13 9.68 11.04
C VAL A 258 -16.01 8.86 11.99
N ALA A 259 -17.21 8.48 11.55
CA ALA A 259 -18.12 7.64 12.33
C ALA A 259 -17.79 6.14 12.30
N ARG A 260 -16.66 5.73 11.71
CA ARG A 260 -16.23 4.32 11.53
C ARG A 260 -17.23 3.43 10.77
N LYS A 261 -18.13 4.04 9.99
CA LYS A 261 -19.11 3.34 9.14
C LYS A 261 -18.60 3.04 7.74
N MET A 262 -17.49 3.67 7.35
CA MET A 262 -16.83 3.44 6.07
C MET A 262 -15.33 3.22 6.29
N PRO A 263 -14.77 2.07 5.88
CA PRO A 263 -13.33 1.84 5.96
C PRO A 263 -12.54 2.82 5.07
N VAL A 264 -11.31 3.12 5.49
CA VAL A 264 -10.36 3.96 4.77
C VAL A 264 -9.19 3.11 4.28
N VAL A 265 -8.94 3.09 2.97
CA VAL A 265 -7.78 2.42 2.39
C VAL A 265 -6.64 3.43 2.29
N PHE A 266 -5.50 3.13 2.92
CA PHE A 266 -4.28 3.92 2.78
C PHE A 266 -3.33 3.30 1.75
N GLU A 267 -2.85 4.11 0.82
CA GLU A 267 -1.72 3.81 -0.07
C GLU A 267 -0.46 4.54 0.45
N PRO A 268 0.38 3.86 1.27
CA PRO A 268 1.50 4.50 1.96
C PRO A 268 2.75 4.68 1.09
N GLY A 269 2.90 3.88 0.03
CA GLY A 269 4.01 3.97 -0.93
C GLY A 269 5.40 3.54 -0.43
N SER A 270 5.56 3.12 0.83
CA SER A 270 6.81 2.55 1.36
C SER A 270 6.60 1.77 2.66
N ALA A 271 7.59 0.93 3.01
CA ALA A 271 7.59 0.17 4.26
C ALA A 271 7.59 1.06 5.52
N LEU A 272 8.29 2.21 5.48
CA LEU A 272 8.29 3.18 6.59
C LEU A 272 6.96 3.92 6.71
N MET A 273 6.38 4.28 5.56
CA MET A 273 5.11 5.00 5.53
C MET A 273 3.91 4.15 5.86
N LEU A 274 4.05 2.84 5.76
CA LEU A 274 3.06 1.88 6.21
C LEU A 274 2.86 1.96 7.74
N ASP A 275 3.94 2.05 8.54
CA ASP A 275 3.82 2.29 10.00
C ASP A 275 3.21 3.67 10.26
N ARG A 276 3.64 4.68 9.51
CA ARG A 276 3.11 6.04 9.64
C ARG A 276 1.60 6.11 9.34
N ALA A 277 1.13 5.43 8.29
CA ALA A 277 -0.28 5.34 7.91
C ALA A 277 -1.09 4.63 9.00
N ALA A 278 -0.62 3.49 9.51
CA ALA A 278 -1.30 2.77 10.59
C ALA A 278 -1.40 3.58 11.88
N ARG A 279 -0.36 4.36 12.21
CA ARG A 279 -0.39 5.26 13.36
C ARG A 279 -1.27 6.49 13.14
N LEU A 280 -1.29 7.05 11.93
CA LEU A 280 -2.17 8.17 11.60
C LEU A 280 -3.63 7.73 11.64
N ALA A 281 -3.96 6.55 11.12
CA ALA A 281 -5.30 5.98 11.21
C ALA A 281 -5.73 5.77 12.68
N ARG A 282 -4.82 5.32 13.55
CA ARG A 282 -5.06 5.23 15.01
C ARG A 282 -5.18 6.59 15.69
N GLU A 283 -4.38 7.58 15.29
CA GLU A 283 -4.47 8.97 15.76
C GLU A 283 -5.85 9.57 15.45
N LEU A 284 -6.44 9.18 14.32
CA LEU A 284 -7.74 9.66 13.83
C LEU A 284 -8.92 8.72 14.13
N ASP A 285 -8.73 7.65 14.92
CA ASP A 285 -9.74 6.62 15.24
C ASP A 285 -10.49 6.02 14.01
N LEU A 286 -9.75 5.75 12.93
CA LEU A 286 -10.32 5.24 11.67
C LEU A 286 -10.34 3.71 11.62
N ASN A 287 -11.39 3.14 11.01
CA ASN A 287 -11.35 1.77 10.49
C ASN A 287 -10.58 1.78 9.18
N PHE A 288 -9.48 1.02 9.07
CA PHE A 288 -8.58 1.15 7.91
C PHE A 288 -8.03 -0.17 7.39
N TYR A 289 -7.67 -0.14 6.11
CA TYR A 289 -6.92 -1.19 5.40
C TYR A 289 -5.66 -0.58 4.77
N ILE A 290 -4.67 -1.41 4.48
CA ILE A 290 -3.43 -0.97 3.82
C ILE A 290 -3.36 -1.55 2.40
N LEU A 291 -3.18 -0.69 1.40
CA LEU A 291 -2.70 -1.10 0.09
C LEU A 291 -1.19 -1.34 0.20
N SER A 292 -0.77 -2.60 0.06
CA SER A 292 0.61 -3.03 0.21
C SER A 292 1.52 -2.32 -0.80
N CYS A 293 2.71 -1.94 -0.34
CA CYS A 293 3.74 -1.31 -1.16
C CYS A 293 4.73 -2.31 -1.79
N GLY A 294 4.61 -3.60 -1.48
CA GLY A 294 5.52 -4.65 -1.97
C GLY A 294 6.92 -4.64 -1.33
N GLN A 295 7.10 -3.82 -0.29
CA GLN A 295 8.39 -3.59 0.37
C GLN A 295 8.37 -3.99 1.86
N GLU A 296 7.31 -4.63 2.34
CA GLU A 296 7.11 -4.98 3.75
C GLU A 296 8.23 -5.87 4.30
N TRP A 297 8.84 -6.71 3.45
CA TRP A 297 10.03 -7.51 3.76
C TRP A 297 11.25 -6.69 4.22
N ARG A 298 11.34 -5.40 3.88
CA ARG A 298 12.40 -4.50 4.38
C ARG A 298 12.27 -4.22 5.86
N ARG A 299 11.02 -4.12 6.35
CA ARG A 299 10.67 -3.81 7.74
C ARG A 299 9.65 -4.80 8.31
N PRO A 300 10.08 -6.06 8.55
CA PRO A 300 9.27 -7.09 9.17
C PRO A 300 8.57 -6.63 10.44
N ASP A 301 9.31 -5.89 11.26
CA ASP A 301 8.91 -5.34 12.54
C ASP A 301 7.74 -4.35 12.38
N LEU A 302 7.83 -3.44 11.40
CA LEU A 302 6.79 -2.46 11.14
C LEU A 302 5.52 -3.09 10.55
N ALA A 303 5.68 -4.01 9.59
CA ALA A 303 4.54 -4.65 8.93
C ALA A 303 3.72 -5.53 9.88
N LYS A 304 4.37 -6.16 10.86
CA LYS A 304 3.70 -6.92 11.92
C LYS A 304 2.86 -6.03 12.84
N ASP A 305 3.30 -4.81 13.09
CA ASP A 305 2.67 -3.88 14.05
C ASP A 305 1.51 -3.07 13.47
N VAL A 306 1.26 -3.15 12.15
CA VAL A 306 0.15 -2.45 11.47
C VAL A 306 -1.22 -2.82 12.04
N GLY A 307 -1.45 -4.12 12.30
CA GLY A 307 -2.72 -4.59 12.87
C GLY A 307 -3.95 -4.49 11.95
N ALA A 308 -3.78 -4.38 10.63
CA ALA A 308 -4.86 -4.26 9.65
C ALA A 308 -4.74 -5.28 8.49
N PRO A 309 -5.83 -5.60 7.78
CA PRO A 309 -5.79 -6.32 6.51
C PRO A 309 -4.99 -5.60 5.43
N PHE A 310 -4.36 -6.39 4.55
CA PHE A 310 -3.58 -5.91 3.42
C PHE A 310 -4.28 -6.21 2.09
N ILE A 311 -4.40 -5.20 1.24
CA ILE A 311 -4.71 -5.39 -0.18
C ILE A 311 -3.36 -5.45 -0.91
N VAL A 312 -3.02 -6.58 -1.53
CA VAL A 312 -1.67 -6.87 -2.06
C VAL A 312 -1.69 -6.89 -3.59
N PRO A 313 -1.10 -5.88 -4.24
CA PRO A 313 -0.87 -5.91 -5.68
C PRO A 313 0.08 -7.04 -6.05
N LEU A 314 -0.27 -7.82 -7.08
CA LEU A 314 0.66 -8.73 -7.73
C LEU A 314 1.39 -8.05 -8.89
N ASP A 315 1.88 -6.84 -8.65
CA ASP A 315 2.67 -6.04 -9.59
C ASP A 315 4.15 -6.12 -9.21
N PHE A 316 4.85 -7.10 -9.78
CA PHE A 316 6.26 -7.33 -9.49
C PHE A 316 7.14 -6.53 -10.45
N PRO A 317 8.26 -5.97 -9.98
CA PRO A 317 9.19 -5.24 -10.82
C PRO A 317 9.69 -6.13 -11.97
N GLU A 318 9.69 -5.58 -13.18
CA GLU A 318 10.28 -6.25 -14.33
C GLU A 318 11.81 -6.20 -14.25
N LEU A 319 12.45 -7.34 -14.52
CA LEU A 319 13.90 -7.39 -14.62
C LEU A 319 14.33 -6.65 -15.88
N PRO A 320 15.18 -5.62 -15.77
CA PRO A 320 15.71 -4.94 -16.93
C PRO A 320 16.57 -5.90 -17.78
N LYS A 321 16.62 -5.66 -19.09
CA LYS A 321 17.57 -6.35 -19.96
C LYS A 321 18.93 -5.66 -19.82
N MET A 322 19.88 -6.34 -19.17
CA MET A 322 21.24 -5.85 -18.95
C MET A 322 22.22 -6.74 -19.74
N PRO A 323 22.49 -6.43 -21.02
CA PRO A 323 23.32 -7.26 -21.88
C PRO A 323 24.81 -7.22 -21.51
N GLU A 324 25.31 -6.12 -20.94
CA GLU A 324 26.72 -5.94 -20.61
C GLU A 324 26.98 -6.18 -19.11
N GLU A 325 28.15 -6.69 -18.74
CA GLU A 325 28.52 -6.93 -17.33
C GLU A 325 28.55 -5.62 -16.52
N GLN A 326 28.99 -4.52 -17.15
CA GLN A 326 29.07 -3.18 -16.55
C GLN A 326 27.68 -2.61 -16.18
N ASP A 327 26.62 -3.04 -16.86
CA ASP A 327 25.25 -2.62 -16.52
C ASP A 327 24.86 -3.10 -15.11
N TRP A 328 25.41 -4.24 -14.67
CA TRP A 328 25.15 -4.81 -13.35
C TRP A 328 25.85 -4.05 -12.22
N GLU A 329 26.96 -3.35 -12.50
CA GLU A 329 27.65 -2.52 -11.51
C GLU A 329 26.82 -1.31 -11.07
N GLN A 330 25.86 -0.89 -11.89
CA GLN A 330 24.94 0.22 -11.60
C GLN A 330 23.71 -0.21 -10.80
N VAL A 331 23.51 -1.52 -10.59
CA VAL A 331 22.37 -2.04 -9.84
C VAL A 331 22.72 -2.07 -8.36
N SER A 332 21.98 -1.31 -7.56
CA SER A 332 22.15 -1.33 -6.10
C SER A 332 21.72 -2.67 -5.49
N LEU A 333 22.32 -3.03 -4.35
CA LEU A 333 21.93 -4.23 -3.59
C LEU A 333 20.44 -4.21 -3.23
N ASP A 334 19.88 -3.04 -2.91
CA ASP A 334 18.46 -2.91 -2.58
C ASP A 334 17.53 -3.18 -3.78
N GLN A 335 17.97 -2.85 -5.01
CA GLN A 335 17.22 -3.22 -6.22
C GLN A 335 17.26 -4.74 -6.45
N LEU A 336 18.41 -5.39 -6.28
CA LEU A 336 18.53 -6.85 -6.37
C LEU A 336 17.64 -7.54 -5.33
N ARG A 337 17.66 -7.05 -4.09
CA ARG A 337 16.78 -7.54 -3.01
C ARG A 337 15.31 -7.37 -3.39
N ALA A 338 14.91 -6.20 -3.89
CA ALA A 338 13.52 -5.94 -4.28
C ALA A 338 13.03 -6.91 -5.36
N TRP A 339 13.86 -7.22 -6.36
CA TRP A 339 13.50 -8.18 -7.41
C TRP A 339 13.33 -9.61 -6.87
N ASP A 340 14.18 -10.06 -5.96
CA ASP A 340 14.11 -11.41 -5.39
C ASP A 340 12.98 -11.57 -4.36
N TRP A 341 12.71 -10.53 -3.56
CA TRP A 341 11.66 -10.56 -2.54
C TRP A 341 10.24 -10.36 -3.07
N ALA A 342 10.07 -9.62 -4.18
CA ALA A 342 8.74 -9.23 -4.65
C ALA A 342 7.71 -10.38 -4.72
N PRO A 343 8.04 -11.57 -5.26
CA PRO A 343 7.05 -12.64 -5.33
C PRO A 343 6.74 -13.30 -3.99
N GLU A 344 7.61 -13.19 -3.00
CA GLU A 344 7.39 -13.78 -1.68
C GLU A 344 6.55 -12.89 -0.73
N ASN A 345 6.42 -11.60 -1.02
CA ASN A 345 5.81 -10.63 -0.09
C ASN A 345 4.41 -11.05 0.41
N ALA A 346 3.56 -11.57 -0.48
CA ALA A 346 2.22 -12.06 -0.11
C ALA A 346 2.28 -13.26 0.85
N ALA A 347 3.14 -14.24 0.56
CA ALA A 347 3.35 -15.41 1.40
C ALA A 347 3.90 -15.01 2.77
N TRP A 348 4.86 -14.10 2.78
CA TRP A 348 5.48 -13.57 3.98
C TRP A 348 4.46 -12.86 4.88
N LEU A 349 3.60 -12.00 4.34
CA LEU A 349 2.52 -11.35 5.10
C LEU A 349 1.59 -12.38 5.77
N ARG A 350 1.22 -13.46 5.06
CA ARG A 350 0.43 -14.57 5.63
C ARG A 350 1.16 -15.28 6.76
N GLN A 351 2.46 -15.56 6.59
CA GLN A 351 3.28 -16.17 7.65
C GLN A 351 3.38 -15.28 8.89
N GLN A 352 3.27 -13.95 8.75
CA GLN A 352 3.17 -13.00 9.87
C GLN A 352 1.74 -12.86 10.46
N GLY A 353 0.82 -13.74 10.07
CA GLY A 353 -0.56 -13.76 10.54
C GLY A 353 -1.42 -12.63 9.99
N ARG A 354 -0.99 -11.92 8.95
CA ARG A 354 -1.78 -10.85 8.32
C ARG A 354 -2.78 -11.42 7.35
N GLU A 355 -4.01 -10.92 7.36
CA GLU A 355 -4.99 -11.22 6.32
C GLU A 355 -4.64 -10.45 5.05
N ILE A 356 -4.73 -11.10 3.88
CA ILE A 356 -4.44 -10.48 2.58
C ILE A 356 -5.57 -10.67 1.58
N ALA A 357 -5.80 -9.68 0.72
CA ALA A 357 -6.61 -9.80 -0.49
C ALA A 357 -5.74 -9.44 -1.70
N LEU A 358 -5.78 -10.24 -2.78
CA LEU A 358 -4.95 -10.01 -3.97
C LEU A 358 -5.67 -9.08 -4.95
N THR A 359 -4.92 -8.19 -5.61
CA THR A 359 -5.48 -7.22 -6.56
C THR A 359 -4.66 -7.11 -7.84
N THR A 360 -5.32 -6.70 -8.93
CA THR A 360 -4.67 -6.33 -10.20
C THR A 360 -4.17 -4.87 -10.24
N TYR A 361 -4.31 -4.12 -9.15
CA TYR A 361 -3.81 -2.75 -9.03
C TYR A 361 -2.33 -2.63 -9.46
N GLY A 362 -1.94 -1.51 -10.08
CA GLY A 362 -0.57 -1.24 -10.51
C GLY A 362 -0.14 -1.92 -11.81
N LEU A 363 -0.73 -3.07 -12.16
CA LEU A 363 -0.35 -3.82 -13.36
C LEU A 363 -0.57 -3.03 -14.65
N SER A 364 0.53 -2.88 -15.41
CA SER A 364 0.50 -2.31 -16.75
C SER A 364 -0.20 -3.21 -17.78
N ASP A 365 0.05 -4.52 -17.70
CA ASP A 365 -0.67 -5.56 -18.43
C ASP A 365 -1.33 -6.52 -17.44
N LYS A 366 -2.67 -6.53 -17.42
CA LYS A 366 -3.47 -7.38 -16.54
C LYS A 366 -3.18 -8.88 -16.72
N LYS A 367 -2.69 -9.31 -17.88
CA LYS A 367 -2.28 -10.71 -18.13
C LYS A 367 -1.14 -11.15 -17.22
N ASN A 368 -0.30 -10.22 -16.75
CA ASN A 368 0.79 -10.52 -15.83
C ASN A 368 0.29 -11.01 -14.46
N PHE A 369 -0.97 -10.75 -14.10
CA PHE A 369 -1.54 -11.22 -12.83
C PHE A 369 -1.39 -12.73 -12.65
N ARG A 370 -1.75 -13.53 -13.67
CA ARG A 370 -1.67 -15.00 -13.62
C ARG A 370 -0.23 -15.49 -13.44
N LYS A 371 0.71 -14.87 -14.16
CA LYS A 371 2.15 -15.15 -14.07
C LYS A 371 2.68 -14.82 -12.68
N ASN A 372 2.35 -13.65 -12.15
CA ASN A 372 2.83 -13.18 -10.85
C ASN A 372 2.21 -13.98 -9.69
N LEU A 373 0.94 -14.38 -9.81
CA LEU A 373 0.31 -15.32 -8.87
C LEU A 373 1.06 -16.66 -8.83
N ARG A 374 1.46 -17.21 -9.99
CA ARG A 374 2.26 -18.44 -10.02
C ARG A 374 3.61 -18.27 -9.33
N LEU A 375 4.28 -17.14 -9.53
CA LEU A 375 5.54 -16.83 -8.84
C LEU A 375 5.33 -16.71 -7.32
N ALA A 376 4.21 -16.13 -6.87
CA ALA A 376 3.89 -16.06 -5.45
C ALA A 376 3.63 -17.43 -4.82
N LEU A 377 2.93 -18.32 -5.54
CA LEU A 377 2.74 -19.72 -5.11
C LEU A 377 4.07 -20.48 -5.09
N ASP A 378 4.90 -20.29 -6.11
CA ASP A 378 6.27 -20.86 -6.18
C ASP A 378 7.16 -20.35 -5.03
N ARG A 379 6.84 -19.18 -4.45
CA ARG A 379 7.48 -18.56 -3.28
C ARG A 379 6.74 -18.77 -1.95
N GLY A 380 5.86 -19.76 -1.88
CA GLY A 380 5.31 -20.23 -0.60
C GLY A 380 3.95 -19.66 -0.21
N LEU A 381 3.27 -18.89 -1.07
CA LEU A 381 1.85 -18.61 -0.87
C LEU A 381 1.09 -19.92 -1.12
N THR A 382 0.24 -20.33 -0.19
CA THR A 382 -0.53 -21.58 -0.38
C THR A 382 -1.69 -21.33 -1.36
N GLU A 383 -2.13 -22.38 -2.07
CA GLU A 383 -3.30 -22.26 -2.96
C GLU A 383 -4.58 -21.88 -2.19
N ASN A 384 -4.73 -22.35 -0.96
CA ASN A 384 -5.85 -21.99 -0.09
C ASN A 384 -5.80 -20.52 0.33
N ASP A 385 -4.64 -20.00 0.75
CA ASP A 385 -4.49 -18.58 1.07
C ASP A 385 -4.74 -17.72 -0.17
N ALA A 386 -4.22 -18.13 -1.33
CA ALA A 386 -4.46 -17.44 -2.59
C ALA A 386 -5.95 -17.45 -2.98
N LEU A 387 -6.64 -18.58 -2.80
CA LEU A 387 -8.08 -18.69 -3.06
C LEU A 387 -8.89 -17.80 -2.12
N ALA A 388 -8.59 -17.84 -0.82
CA ALA A 388 -9.23 -16.97 0.16
C ALA A 388 -9.02 -15.48 -0.20
N ALA A 389 -7.80 -15.12 -0.60
CA ALA A 389 -7.44 -13.76 -1.00
C ALA A 389 -8.06 -13.29 -2.33
N LEU A 390 -8.64 -14.22 -3.11
CA LEU A 390 -9.39 -13.93 -4.34
C LEU A 390 -10.92 -13.99 -4.14
N THR A 391 -11.41 -14.54 -3.03
CA THR A 391 -12.83 -14.84 -2.83
C THR A 391 -13.37 -14.34 -1.49
N THR A 392 -13.20 -15.11 -0.41
CA THR A 392 -13.83 -14.86 0.89
C THR A 392 -13.32 -13.61 1.58
N ILE A 393 -12.01 -13.33 1.50
CA ILE A 393 -11.40 -12.16 2.13
C ILE A 393 -11.86 -10.86 1.45
N PRO A 394 -11.69 -10.65 0.12
CA PRO A 394 -12.18 -9.44 -0.52
C PRO A 394 -13.70 -9.28 -0.39
N ALA A 395 -14.50 -10.36 -0.41
CA ALA A 395 -15.93 -10.27 -0.14
C ALA A 395 -16.23 -9.69 1.25
N ARG A 396 -15.50 -10.13 2.27
CA ARG A 396 -15.61 -9.63 3.65
C ARG A 396 -15.15 -8.18 3.76
N LEU A 397 -14.00 -7.83 3.17
CA LEU A 397 -13.45 -6.47 3.22
C LEU A 397 -14.38 -5.45 2.56
N CYS A 398 -14.99 -5.82 1.42
CA CYS A 398 -15.92 -4.97 0.68
C CYS A 398 -17.37 -5.00 1.20
N GLY A 399 -17.67 -5.77 2.26
CA GLY A 399 -19.01 -5.80 2.84
C GLY A 399 -20.07 -6.57 2.02
N VAL A 400 -19.62 -7.51 1.17
CA VAL A 400 -20.48 -8.28 0.26
C VAL A 400 -20.47 -9.80 0.52
N ALA A 401 -19.91 -10.24 1.67
CA ALA A 401 -19.76 -11.66 2.00
C ALA A 401 -21.09 -12.41 2.18
N ASP A 402 -22.19 -11.68 2.44
CA ASP A 402 -23.55 -12.20 2.45
C ASP A 402 -24.04 -12.61 1.05
N ARG A 403 -23.55 -11.93 0.01
CA ARG A 403 -23.98 -12.11 -1.39
C ARG A 403 -22.96 -12.86 -2.26
N LEU A 404 -21.67 -12.75 -1.94
CA LEU A 404 -20.54 -13.19 -2.79
C LEU A 404 -19.43 -13.87 -1.97
N GLY A 405 -18.43 -14.42 -2.68
CA GLY A 405 -17.21 -14.97 -2.10
C GLY A 405 -17.24 -16.48 -1.78
N THR A 406 -18.41 -17.12 -1.89
CA THR A 406 -18.59 -18.57 -1.73
C THR A 406 -19.70 -19.06 -2.67
N ILE A 407 -19.77 -20.39 -2.90
CA ILE A 407 -20.85 -21.02 -3.66
C ILE A 407 -21.87 -21.63 -2.70
N GLU A 408 -22.78 -20.81 -2.18
CA GLU A 408 -23.78 -21.23 -1.19
C GLU A 408 -25.20 -20.91 -1.67
N VAL A 409 -26.19 -21.69 -1.24
CA VAL A 409 -27.60 -21.46 -1.58
C VAL A 409 -28.03 -20.07 -1.11
N GLY A 410 -28.72 -19.34 -1.98
CA GLY A 410 -29.19 -17.97 -1.74
C GLY A 410 -28.20 -16.88 -2.15
N LYS A 411 -26.93 -17.20 -2.42
CA LYS A 411 -25.94 -16.24 -2.91
C LYS A 411 -26.09 -15.96 -4.41
N VAL A 412 -25.53 -14.83 -4.84
CA VAL A 412 -25.51 -14.44 -6.25
C VAL A 412 -24.60 -15.41 -7.01
N ALA A 413 -25.03 -15.83 -8.20
CA ALA A 413 -24.33 -16.78 -9.05
C ALA A 413 -23.18 -16.11 -9.82
N ASN A 414 -22.18 -15.65 -9.07
CA ASN A 414 -20.89 -15.23 -9.58
C ASN A 414 -19.91 -16.41 -9.48
N LEU A 415 -19.50 -16.96 -10.62
CA LEU A 415 -18.70 -18.19 -10.69
C LEU A 415 -17.55 -18.06 -11.68
N THR A 416 -16.43 -18.70 -11.38
CA THR A 416 -15.28 -18.82 -12.28
C THR A 416 -15.07 -20.26 -12.67
N VAL A 417 -15.19 -20.56 -13.96
CA VAL A 417 -15.07 -21.93 -14.47
C VAL A 417 -13.72 -22.09 -15.18
N VAL A 418 -12.92 -23.03 -14.71
CA VAL A 418 -11.57 -23.31 -15.20
C VAL A 418 -11.54 -24.71 -15.80
N GLN A 419 -10.87 -24.87 -16.93
CA GLN A 419 -10.69 -26.19 -17.54
C GLN A 419 -9.60 -26.98 -16.80
N GLY A 420 -9.82 -28.28 -16.57
CA GLY A 420 -8.85 -29.17 -15.97
C GLY A 420 -8.70 -29.02 -14.46
N GLY A 421 -7.46 -29.17 -13.97
CA GLY A 421 -7.12 -29.37 -12.56
C GLY A 421 -7.25 -28.16 -11.62
N GLY A 422 -7.90 -27.07 -12.04
CA GLY A 422 -8.16 -25.91 -11.19
C GLY A 422 -7.36 -24.65 -11.56
N TYR A 423 -7.72 -23.52 -10.96
CA TYR A 423 -7.19 -22.20 -11.33
C TYR A 423 -5.66 -22.13 -11.20
N PHE A 424 -5.07 -22.67 -10.13
CA PHE A 424 -3.64 -22.47 -9.80
C PHE A 424 -2.65 -23.33 -10.62
N GLY A 425 -3.16 -24.21 -11.49
CA GLY A 425 -2.35 -24.94 -12.46
C GLY A 425 -1.78 -24.01 -13.54
N PRO A 426 -0.52 -24.21 -13.97
CA PRO A 426 0.19 -23.27 -14.87
C PRO A 426 -0.44 -23.18 -16.28
N GLU A 427 -1.00 -24.28 -16.77
CA GLU A 427 -1.57 -24.37 -18.13
C GLU A 427 -3.10 -24.19 -18.15
N ASN A 428 -3.73 -24.10 -16.98
CA ASN A 428 -5.19 -24.10 -16.86
C ASN A 428 -5.74 -22.70 -17.13
N LYS A 429 -6.58 -22.57 -18.16
CA LYS A 429 -7.22 -21.32 -18.56
C LYS A 429 -8.63 -21.21 -17.99
N VAL A 430 -9.04 -19.98 -17.69
CA VAL A 430 -10.45 -19.66 -17.41
C VAL A 430 -11.24 -19.88 -18.70
N ARG A 431 -12.25 -20.74 -18.63
CA ARG A 431 -13.12 -21.06 -19.77
C ARG A 431 -14.20 -19.99 -19.93
N GLU A 432 -14.87 -19.69 -18.82
CA GLU A 432 -15.97 -18.74 -18.74
C GLU A 432 -16.12 -18.25 -17.30
N VAL A 433 -16.77 -17.10 -17.17
CA VAL A 433 -17.23 -16.58 -15.89
C VAL A 433 -18.74 -16.39 -15.93
N TRP A 434 -19.36 -16.56 -14.78
CA TRP A 434 -20.78 -16.29 -14.56
C TRP A 434 -20.87 -15.04 -13.68
N ILE A 435 -21.70 -14.07 -14.09
CA ILE A 435 -21.90 -12.81 -13.36
C ILE A 435 -23.41 -12.57 -13.31
N ASP A 436 -23.97 -12.51 -12.11
CA ASP A 436 -25.43 -12.46 -11.86
C ASP A 436 -26.18 -13.57 -12.61
N GLY A 437 -25.58 -14.77 -12.68
CA GLY A 437 -26.10 -15.92 -13.41
C GLY A 437 -26.03 -15.81 -14.94
N ARG A 438 -25.37 -14.79 -15.49
CA ARG A 438 -25.13 -14.64 -16.94
C ARG A 438 -23.75 -15.13 -17.29
N VAL A 439 -23.65 -15.93 -18.35
CA VAL A 439 -22.38 -16.50 -18.80
C VAL A 439 -21.63 -15.56 -19.74
N TYR A 440 -20.33 -15.40 -19.48
CA TYR A 440 -19.38 -14.66 -20.29
C TYR A 440 -18.24 -15.61 -20.68
N SER A 441 -18.19 -15.98 -21.97
CA SER A 441 -17.13 -16.84 -22.49
C SER A 441 -15.82 -16.07 -22.64
N VAL A 442 -14.72 -16.63 -22.13
CA VAL A 442 -13.42 -15.96 -22.06
C VAL A 442 -12.59 -16.16 -23.34
N ASN A 443 -12.88 -17.20 -24.14
CA ASN A 443 -12.30 -17.46 -25.46
C ASN A 443 -13.30 -18.19 -26.40
N PRO A 444 -14.14 -17.48 -27.18
CA PRO A 444 -15.10 -18.14 -28.08
C PRO A 444 -14.45 -18.85 -29.28
N ALA A 445 -13.25 -18.43 -29.70
CA ALA A 445 -12.60 -18.88 -30.94
C ALA A 445 -11.81 -20.21 -30.80
N GLU A 446 -11.49 -20.65 -29.59
CA GLU A 446 -10.77 -21.91 -29.32
C GLU A 446 -11.73 -23.10 -29.08
N ALA A 447 -13.05 -22.89 -29.12
CA ALA A 447 -14.07 -23.92 -28.89
C ALA A 447 -14.34 -24.85 -30.10
N LYS A 448 -13.47 -24.86 -31.11
CA LYS A 448 -13.48 -25.90 -32.17
C LYS A 448 -12.57 -27.06 -31.75
N PRO A 449 -12.97 -28.33 -31.97
CA PRO A 449 -12.15 -29.48 -31.63
C PRO A 449 -10.77 -29.36 -32.28
N ALA A 450 -9.71 -29.58 -31.51
CA ALA A 450 -8.35 -29.57 -32.01
C ALA A 450 -8.15 -30.68 -33.05
N GLU A 451 -8.14 -30.32 -34.33
CA GLU A 451 -7.45 -31.13 -35.34
C GLU A 451 -5.94 -31.04 -35.04
N LYS A 452 -5.36 -32.18 -34.61
CA LYS A 452 -3.92 -32.34 -34.51
C LYS A 452 -3.30 -32.10 -35.88
N LYS A 453 -2.70 -30.93 -36.09
CA LYS A 453 -1.62 -30.79 -37.06
C LYS A 453 -0.31 -31.07 -36.35
N GLU A 454 0.18 -32.30 -36.51
CA GLU A 454 1.60 -32.56 -36.41
C GLU A 454 2.28 -31.79 -37.54
N SER A 455 2.94 -30.69 -37.19
CA SER A 455 3.98 -30.10 -38.03
C SER A 455 5.27 -30.09 -37.23
N VAL A 456 6.03 -31.16 -37.44
CA VAL A 456 7.48 -31.17 -37.26
C VAL A 456 8.03 -30.10 -38.21
N ASN A 457 8.57 -29.02 -37.66
CA ASN A 457 9.69 -28.28 -38.23
C ASN A 457 10.22 -27.31 -37.16
N SER A 458 11.32 -27.71 -36.54
CA SER A 458 12.15 -26.87 -35.68
C SER A 458 13.05 -26.02 -36.57
N GLU A 459 12.60 -24.82 -36.93
CA GLU A 459 13.54 -23.77 -37.36
C GLU A 459 14.16 -23.12 -36.11
N PRO A 460 15.50 -22.91 -36.08
CA PRO A 460 16.15 -22.21 -35.01
C PRO A 460 15.84 -20.71 -35.07
N ASP A 461 15.51 -20.13 -33.91
CA ASP A 461 15.43 -18.68 -33.72
C ASP A 461 16.84 -18.05 -33.72
N LYS A 462 16.94 -16.72 -33.69
CA LYS A 462 18.17 -15.91 -33.80
C LYS A 462 19.32 -16.27 -32.84
N ASP A 463 19.06 -17.09 -31.82
CA ASP A 463 20.02 -17.59 -30.83
C ASP A 463 20.40 -19.08 -30.98
N GLY A 464 19.96 -19.78 -32.03
CA GLY A 464 20.43 -21.13 -32.40
C GLY A 464 20.04 -22.31 -31.49
N LYS A 465 19.05 -22.16 -30.59
CA LYS A 465 18.66 -23.21 -29.61
C LYS A 465 17.46 -24.04 -30.03
N SER A 466 17.49 -25.34 -29.75
CA SER A 466 16.35 -26.25 -29.99
C SER A 466 15.17 -25.98 -29.03
N GLY A 467 13.95 -26.34 -29.42
CA GLY A 467 12.75 -26.14 -28.59
C GLY A 467 12.77 -26.91 -27.26
N GLU A 468 13.50 -28.02 -27.20
CA GLU A 468 13.67 -28.86 -26.02
C GLU A 468 14.67 -28.25 -25.02
N GLU A 469 15.78 -27.69 -25.50
CA GLU A 469 16.74 -26.94 -24.68
C GLU A 469 16.10 -25.70 -24.04
N ARG A 470 15.19 -25.03 -24.77
CA ARG A 470 14.47 -23.86 -24.25
C ARG A 470 13.54 -24.21 -23.10
N LYS A 471 12.82 -25.34 -23.19
CA LYS A 471 11.96 -25.83 -22.09
C LYS A 471 12.79 -26.19 -20.86
N LYS A 472 13.89 -26.95 -21.04
CA LYS A 472 14.79 -27.32 -19.93
C LYS A 472 15.37 -26.08 -19.22
N LYS A 473 15.82 -25.07 -19.98
CA LYS A 473 16.33 -23.81 -19.40
C LYS A 473 15.24 -23.01 -18.69
N GLN A 474 14.00 -23.03 -19.18
CA GLN A 474 12.87 -22.38 -18.51
C GLN A 474 12.48 -23.09 -17.21
N GLU A 475 12.53 -24.41 -17.17
CA GLU A 475 12.32 -25.21 -15.95
C GLU A 475 13.44 -24.96 -14.93
N GLU A 476 14.70 -24.98 -15.35
CA GLU A 476 15.83 -24.65 -14.49
C GLU A 476 15.71 -23.24 -13.91
N LEU A 477 15.38 -22.25 -14.74
CA LEU A 477 15.14 -20.88 -14.29
C LEU A 477 13.97 -20.80 -13.30
N ARG A 478 12.93 -21.62 -13.50
CA ARG A 478 11.79 -21.69 -12.60
C ARG A 478 12.19 -22.29 -11.25
N GLU A 479 12.97 -23.37 -11.23
CA GLU A 479 13.47 -23.95 -9.98
C GLU A 479 14.38 -22.98 -9.23
N LEU A 480 15.31 -22.31 -9.92
CA LEU A 480 16.15 -21.28 -9.31
C LEU A 480 15.31 -20.15 -8.71
N ARG A 481 14.24 -19.74 -9.42
CA ARG A 481 13.32 -18.71 -8.96
C ARG A 481 12.43 -19.13 -7.80
N LYS A 482 12.37 -20.39 -7.38
CA LYS A 482 11.59 -20.79 -6.18
C LYS A 482 12.29 -20.46 -4.87
N LYS A 483 13.62 -20.30 -4.89
CA LYS A 483 14.41 -20.06 -3.69
C LYS A 483 14.81 -18.60 -3.57
N ARG A 484 14.48 -17.99 -2.43
CA ARG A 484 15.01 -16.68 -2.05
C ARG A 484 16.48 -16.79 -1.68
N VAL A 485 17.28 -15.83 -2.13
CA VAL A 485 18.70 -15.70 -1.82
C VAL A 485 18.97 -14.40 -1.06
N ALA A 486 18.17 -13.36 -1.30
CA ALA A 486 18.29 -12.07 -0.65
C ALA A 486 17.93 -12.13 0.85
N HIS A 487 18.82 -11.57 1.68
CA HIS A 487 18.57 -11.24 3.08
C HIS A 487 17.82 -9.90 3.21
N SER A 488 17.00 -9.75 4.24
CA SER A 488 16.39 -8.45 4.56
C SER A 488 17.48 -7.47 5.04
N PRO A 489 17.44 -6.18 4.67
CA PRO A 489 18.35 -5.16 5.18
C PRO A 489 18.36 -5.08 6.71
N LEU A 490 17.27 -5.44 7.37
CA LEU A 490 17.18 -5.43 8.83
C LEU A 490 18.03 -6.54 9.49
N GLU A 491 18.35 -7.63 8.77
CA GLU A 491 19.24 -8.68 9.28
C GLU A 491 20.67 -8.17 9.49
N ASP A 492 21.09 -7.19 8.68
CA ASP A 492 22.42 -6.59 8.72
C ASP A 492 22.48 -5.32 9.58
N ARG A 493 21.34 -4.84 10.10
CA ARG A 493 21.22 -3.57 10.84
C ARG A 493 20.87 -3.83 12.29
N GLY A 494 21.51 -3.08 13.18
CA GLY A 494 21.28 -3.24 14.61
C GLY A 494 22.51 -2.86 15.45
N PRO A 495 22.42 -2.94 16.78
CA PRO A 495 23.59 -2.88 17.63
C PRO A 495 24.51 -4.08 17.34
N LEU A 496 25.83 -3.84 17.34
CA LEU A 496 26.83 -4.92 17.21
C LEU A 496 26.66 -6.00 18.30
N ALA A 497 26.26 -5.56 19.50
CA ALA A 497 25.87 -6.42 20.60
C ALA A 497 25.02 -5.63 21.62
N ASP A 498 24.10 -6.31 22.29
CA ASP A 498 23.27 -5.74 23.37
C ASP A 498 23.65 -6.40 24.71
N PHE A 499 24.75 -5.92 25.30
CA PHE A 499 25.23 -6.45 26.58
C PHE A 499 24.56 -5.74 27.75
N PRO A 500 24.04 -6.48 28.74
CA PRO A 500 23.35 -5.88 29.88
C PRO A 500 24.32 -5.10 30.80
N ALA A 501 25.62 -5.39 30.73
CA ALA A 501 26.66 -4.59 31.35
C ALA A 501 27.91 -4.53 30.45
N ILE A 502 28.57 -3.37 30.39
CA ILE A 502 29.80 -3.12 29.64
C ILE A 502 30.80 -2.42 30.55
N LEU A 503 32.03 -2.94 30.63
CA LEU A 503 33.15 -2.33 31.33
C LEU A 503 34.22 -1.94 30.33
N VAL A 504 34.42 -0.64 30.12
CA VAL A 504 35.51 -0.08 29.31
C VAL A 504 36.72 0.16 30.21
N ARG A 505 37.93 -0.23 29.76
CA ARG A 505 39.15 -0.20 30.58
C ARG A 505 40.32 0.50 29.91
N GLY A 506 41.11 1.22 30.71
CA GLY A 506 42.36 1.84 30.28
C GLY A 506 42.19 3.05 29.36
N ALA A 507 40.97 3.58 29.23
CA ALA A 507 40.67 4.69 28.33
C ALA A 507 41.09 6.05 28.93
N THR A 508 41.29 7.04 28.06
CA THR A 508 41.21 8.44 28.46
C THR A 508 39.75 8.90 28.37
N ILE A 509 39.10 9.10 29.51
CA ILE A 509 37.68 9.42 29.61
C ILE A 509 37.49 10.92 29.82
N TRP A 510 36.83 11.56 28.86
CA TRP A 510 36.40 12.95 28.96
C TRP A 510 35.03 12.97 29.63
N THR A 511 34.95 13.33 30.91
CA THR A 511 33.66 13.28 31.62
C THR A 511 32.74 14.45 31.27
N CYS A 512 33.31 15.56 30.77
CA CYS A 512 32.63 16.83 30.54
C CYS A 512 31.85 17.36 31.76
N GLY A 513 32.24 16.90 32.96
CA GLY A 513 31.71 17.34 34.25
C GLY A 513 32.85 17.69 35.21
N PRO A 514 32.54 17.87 36.51
CA PRO A 514 33.54 18.25 37.53
C PRO A 514 34.81 17.38 37.58
N PRO A 515 34.77 16.05 37.34
CA PRO A 515 35.97 15.22 37.32
C PRO A 515 36.96 15.50 36.18
N GLY A 516 36.59 16.28 35.17
CA GLY A 516 37.46 16.64 34.05
C GLY A 516 37.82 15.45 33.17
N ILE A 517 39.10 15.32 32.84
CA ILE A 517 39.65 14.27 31.97
C ILE A 517 40.37 13.25 32.86
N LEU A 518 39.97 11.98 32.79
CA LEU A 518 40.57 10.89 33.54
C LEU A 518 41.40 10.02 32.60
N THR A 519 42.71 9.91 32.84
CA THR A 519 43.61 9.03 32.08
C THR A 519 43.66 7.63 32.71
N ASN A 520 43.84 6.60 31.87
CA ASN A 520 43.89 5.19 32.30
C ASN A 520 42.70 4.80 33.21
N ALA A 521 41.51 5.28 32.86
CA ALA A 521 40.30 5.13 33.65
C ALA A 521 39.39 4.03 33.11
N GLU A 522 38.38 3.70 33.90
CA GLU A 522 37.38 2.68 33.63
C GLU A 522 35.97 3.31 33.63
N LEU A 523 35.09 2.81 32.76
CA LEU A 523 33.68 3.20 32.65
C LEU A 523 32.82 1.95 32.69
N LEU A 524 31.85 1.93 33.61
CA LEU A 524 30.85 0.88 33.72
C LEU A 524 29.50 1.39 33.21
N VAL A 525 28.92 0.67 32.25
CA VAL A 525 27.57 0.85 31.76
C VAL A 525 26.74 -0.37 32.16
N VAL A 526 25.56 -0.17 32.76
CA VAL A 526 24.61 -1.23 33.12
C VAL A 526 23.23 -0.83 32.60
N ASP A 527 22.58 -1.72 31.87
CA ASP A 527 21.25 -1.52 31.28
C ASP A 527 21.14 -0.18 30.52
N GLY A 528 22.19 0.13 29.75
CA GLY A 528 22.29 1.35 28.94
C GLY A 528 22.57 2.65 29.72
N ARG A 529 22.83 2.57 31.04
CA ARG A 529 23.14 3.72 31.90
C ARG A 529 24.57 3.68 32.41
N ILE A 530 25.23 4.83 32.48
CA ILE A 530 26.53 4.96 33.12
C ILE A 530 26.34 4.71 34.63
N ALA A 531 26.89 3.62 35.13
CA ALA A 531 26.80 3.22 36.53
C ALA A 531 27.98 3.75 37.35
N ALA A 532 29.19 3.76 36.78
CA ALA A 532 30.39 4.28 37.45
C ALA A 532 31.44 4.74 36.44
N VAL A 533 32.25 5.74 36.82
CA VAL A 533 33.42 6.24 36.07
C VAL A 533 34.53 6.52 37.07
N GLY A 534 35.75 6.02 36.82
CA GLY A 534 36.86 6.24 37.73
C GLY A 534 37.99 5.23 37.55
N HIS A 535 38.74 4.97 38.61
CA HIS A 535 39.85 4.00 38.59
C HIS A 535 39.54 2.83 39.51
N GLY A 536 39.87 1.60 39.08
CA GLY A 536 39.77 0.41 39.92
C GLY A 536 38.33 -0.06 40.19
N LEU A 537 37.42 0.11 39.21
CA LEU A 537 36.03 -0.34 39.24
C LEU A 537 35.87 -1.87 39.28
N LEU A 538 36.95 -2.62 38.98
CA LEU A 538 37.01 -4.09 39.00
C LEU A 538 36.94 -4.74 40.40
N LYS A 539 37.01 -3.97 41.49
CA LYS A 539 37.02 -4.54 42.85
C LYS A 539 35.64 -5.06 43.27
N ASP A 540 34.58 -4.56 42.66
CA ASP A 540 33.21 -4.99 42.91
C ASP A 540 32.87 -6.15 41.96
N LYS A 541 32.95 -7.39 42.48
CA LYS A 541 32.82 -8.63 41.69
C LYS A 541 31.44 -8.86 41.06
N GLU A 542 30.46 -8.01 41.34
CA GLU A 542 29.11 -8.11 40.81
C GLU A 542 28.58 -6.72 40.46
N PHE A 543 28.52 -6.41 39.16
CA PHE A 543 27.95 -5.19 38.62
C PHE A 543 26.41 -5.27 38.66
N GLY A 544 25.85 -5.42 39.87
CA GLY A 544 24.43 -5.75 40.09
C GLY A 544 24.09 -7.20 39.77
N GLY A 545 25.03 -8.14 40.01
CA GLY A 545 24.84 -9.57 39.75
C GLY A 545 24.96 -10.00 38.28
N LYS A 546 25.34 -9.08 37.37
CA LYS A 546 25.46 -9.34 35.93
C LYS A 546 26.92 -9.41 35.48
N ALA A 547 27.23 -10.35 34.59
CA ALA A 547 28.54 -10.40 33.93
C ALA A 547 28.67 -9.23 32.93
N ALA A 548 29.72 -8.43 33.06
CA ALA A 548 30.00 -7.31 32.16
C ALA A 548 30.88 -7.73 30.98
N PHE A 549 30.52 -7.30 29.78
CA PHE A 549 31.36 -7.38 28.59
C PHE A 549 32.52 -6.38 28.71
N LYS A 550 33.75 -6.86 28.54
CA LYS A 550 34.95 -6.05 28.76
C LYS A 550 35.48 -5.50 27.44
N VAL A 551 35.71 -4.19 27.41
CA VAL A 551 36.31 -3.48 26.27
C VAL A 551 37.65 -2.91 26.72
N GLU A 552 38.74 -3.44 26.18
CA GLU A 552 40.09 -2.90 26.41
C GLU A 552 40.29 -1.69 25.48
N ALA A 553 40.36 -0.50 26.07
CA ALA A 553 40.40 0.79 25.38
C ALA A 553 41.68 1.57 25.69
N THR A 554 42.78 0.85 25.99
CA THR A 554 44.09 1.45 26.23
C THR A 554 44.55 2.22 24.99
N GLY A 555 44.91 3.50 25.17
CA GLY A 555 45.29 4.39 24.08
C GLY A 555 44.11 4.99 23.30
N LEU A 556 42.86 4.66 23.68
CA LEU A 556 41.66 5.24 23.08
C LEU A 556 41.05 6.31 24.00
N HIS A 557 40.21 7.16 23.39
CA HIS A 557 39.44 8.18 24.10
C HIS A 557 37.96 7.83 24.14
N VAL A 558 37.32 8.07 25.29
CA VAL A 558 35.87 7.95 25.45
C VAL A 558 35.31 9.31 25.81
N THR A 559 34.34 9.79 25.04
CA THR A 559 33.62 11.05 25.28
C THR A 559 32.13 10.76 25.43
N PRO A 560 31.32 11.70 25.96
CA PRO A 560 29.90 11.69 25.69
C PRO A 560 29.68 11.67 24.18
N GLY A 561 28.66 10.94 23.73
CA GLY A 561 28.32 10.90 22.31
C GLY A 561 27.97 12.29 21.79
N LEU A 562 28.37 12.61 20.56
CA LEU A 562 28.12 13.94 20.00
C LEU A 562 26.62 14.19 19.85
N VAL A 563 26.24 15.47 19.96
CA VAL A 563 24.88 15.98 19.79
C VAL A 563 24.88 17.00 18.65
N ASP A 564 24.17 16.70 17.57
CA ASP A 564 24.00 17.62 16.44
C ASP A 564 22.69 18.39 16.59
N CYS A 565 22.80 19.68 16.87
CA CYS A 565 21.64 20.56 17.08
C CYS A 565 20.95 20.98 15.77
N HIS A 566 21.53 20.71 14.59
CA HIS A 566 21.00 21.13 13.30
C HIS A 566 21.17 20.07 12.19
N ASN A 567 20.27 19.08 12.12
CA ASN A 567 20.39 17.98 11.18
C ASN A 567 19.24 17.88 10.15
N HIS A 568 19.56 17.38 8.95
CA HIS A 568 18.64 17.11 7.83
C HIS A 568 18.84 15.74 7.17
N SER A 569 19.79 14.94 7.66
CA SER A 569 20.39 13.82 6.92
C SER A 569 19.56 12.53 6.89
N ILE A 570 18.50 12.44 7.70
CA ILE A 570 17.67 11.23 7.86
C ILE A 570 16.17 11.53 7.69
N VAL A 571 15.84 12.36 6.71
CA VAL A 571 14.45 12.67 6.33
C VAL A 571 14.06 11.80 5.12
N LEU A 572 12.89 11.18 5.17
CA LEU A 572 12.24 10.55 4.02
C LEU A 572 11.39 11.63 3.34
N GLY A 573 11.45 11.78 2.02
CA GLY A 573 10.78 12.92 1.41
C GLY A 573 11.70 14.12 1.19
N ALA A 574 11.08 15.20 0.72
CA ALA A 574 11.67 16.52 0.79
C ALA A 574 11.83 16.97 2.25
N VAL A 575 12.94 17.64 2.56
CA VAL A 575 13.20 18.22 3.89
C VAL A 575 12.38 19.49 4.19
N ASN A 576 11.71 20.04 3.17
CA ASN A 576 10.81 21.18 3.31
C ASN A 576 9.43 20.86 2.74
N GLU A 577 8.38 21.36 3.39
CA GLU A 577 7.12 21.65 2.72
C GLU A 577 7.21 23.05 2.10
N GLY A 578 7.46 23.08 0.80
CA GLY A 578 7.90 24.26 0.07
C GLY A 578 6.80 25.16 -0.47
N THR A 579 5.55 24.94 -0.12
CA THR A 579 4.41 25.61 -0.80
C THR A 579 3.87 26.81 -0.04
N LEU A 580 4.03 26.86 1.29
CA LEU A 580 3.47 27.92 2.16
C LEU A 580 4.57 28.69 2.94
N PRO A 581 4.38 29.97 3.29
CA PRO A 581 5.31 30.72 4.16
C PRO A 581 5.34 30.22 5.61
N SER A 582 4.23 29.68 6.10
CA SER A 582 4.16 29.02 7.40
C SER A 582 3.73 27.58 7.20
N THR A 583 4.54 26.65 7.68
CA THR A 583 4.27 25.21 7.66
C THR A 583 4.35 24.59 9.04
N SER A 584 4.03 25.34 10.09
CA SER A 584 4.11 24.90 11.49
C SER A 584 3.27 23.65 11.82
N MET A 585 2.28 23.33 10.98
CA MET A 585 1.46 22.12 11.08
C MET A 585 2.18 20.83 10.66
N VAL A 586 3.26 20.91 9.88
CA VAL A 586 4.00 19.71 9.45
C VAL A 586 4.96 19.24 10.55
N ARG A 587 5.20 17.92 10.62
CA ARG A 587 6.07 17.30 11.61
C ARG A 587 7.18 16.54 10.90
N ILE A 588 8.45 16.90 11.12
CA ILE A 588 9.58 16.11 10.62
C ILE A 588 9.60 14.71 11.22
N GLY A 589 9.10 14.56 12.44
CA GLY A 589 8.91 13.27 13.09
C GLY A 589 8.00 12.31 12.30
N ASP A 590 7.12 12.81 11.43
CA ASP A 590 6.26 11.96 10.60
C ASP A 590 7.00 11.31 9.42
N VAL A 591 8.21 11.78 9.12
CA VAL A 591 8.98 11.39 7.93
C VAL A 591 10.45 11.05 8.26
N VAL A 592 10.69 10.43 9.41
CA VAL A 592 12.04 9.95 9.77
C VAL A 592 12.43 8.76 8.89
N ASN A 593 13.51 8.89 8.11
CA ASN A 593 14.08 7.81 7.32
C ASN A 593 15.06 6.99 8.17
N SER A 594 14.52 6.02 8.92
CA SER A 594 15.34 5.11 9.72
C SER A 594 16.19 4.14 8.89
N GLU A 595 15.98 4.09 7.57
CA GLU A 595 16.72 3.21 6.66
C GLU A 595 17.87 3.92 5.93
N SER A 596 18.06 5.21 6.20
CA SER A 596 19.11 6.01 5.56
C SER A 596 20.51 5.51 5.96
N VAL A 597 21.38 5.37 4.97
CA VAL A 597 22.82 5.10 5.20
C VAL A 597 23.48 6.15 6.10
N ASN A 598 22.90 7.35 6.17
CA ASN A 598 23.39 8.40 7.05
C ASN A 598 23.26 8.05 8.53
N VAL A 599 22.33 7.17 8.93
CA VAL A 599 22.28 6.68 10.33
C VAL A 599 23.60 6.02 10.70
N HIS A 600 24.06 5.07 9.88
CA HIS A 600 25.33 4.38 10.08
C HIS A 600 26.53 5.32 9.96
N ARG A 601 26.58 6.18 8.93
CA ARG A 601 27.70 7.13 8.73
C ARG A 601 27.84 8.13 9.88
N GLN A 602 26.72 8.64 10.41
CA GLN A 602 26.71 9.55 11.55
C GLN A 602 27.16 8.85 12.83
N LEU A 603 26.68 7.62 13.09
CA LEU A 603 27.16 6.80 14.21
C LEU A 603 28.67 6.53 14.14
N ALA A 604 29.19 6.20 12.95
CA ALA A 604 30.63 6.00 12.71
C ALA A 604 31.46 7.27 12.97
N GLY A 605 30.87 8.46 12.78
CA GLY A 605 31.46 9.75 13.14
C GLY A 605 31.34 10.13 14.62
N GLY A 606 30.73 9.29 15.46
CA GLY A 606 30.52 9.55 16.90
C GLY A 606 29.24 10.33 17.24
N LEU A 607 28.38 10.63 16.25
CA LEU A 607 27.08 11.26 16.48
C LEU A 607 26.10 10.24 17.06
N THR A 608 25.56 10.53 18.24
CA THR A 608 24.60 9.61 18.90
C THR A 608 23.21 10.21 19.06
N THR A 609 23.10 11.53 19.02
CA THR A 609 21.85 12.26 19.22
C THR A 609 21.80 13.42 18.24
N LEU A 610 20.66 13.66 17.61
CA LEU A 610 20.50 14.79 16.72
C LEU A 610 19.12 15.45 16.87
N ASN A 611 19.06 16.71 16.51
CA ASN A 611 17.82 17.47 16.34
C ASN A 611 17.51 17.54 14.84
N LEU A 612 16.59 16.68 14.39
CA LEU A 612 16.15 16.63 13.00
C LEU A 612 15.18 17.78 12.76
N LEU A 613 15.52 18.66 11.82
CA LEU A 613 14.79 19.89 11.58
C LEU A 613 14.20 19.93 10.19
N HIS A 614 13.11 20.69 10.07
CA HIS A 614 12.61 21.15 8.78
C HIS A 614 13.71 22.01 8.11
N GLY A 615 13.80 22.03 6.79
CA GLY A 615 14.78 22.86 6.09
C GLY A 615 14.53 24.36 6.28
N SER A 616 15.41 25.19 5.71
CA SER A 616 15.39 26.67 5.87
C SER A 616 14.62 27.41 4.78
N ALA A 617 13.70 26.74 4.08
CA ALA A 617 13.03 27.33 2.92
C ALA A 617 11.82 28.22 3.30
N ASN A 618 11.33 28.10 4.55
CA ASN A 618 10.14 28.76 5.07
C ASN A 618 10.51 29.70 6.23
N PRO A 619 9.93 30.91 6.32
CA PRO A 619 10.04 31.76 7.51
C PRO A 619 9.68 31.03 8.79
N ILE A 620 8.56 30.29 8.77
CA ILE A 620 8.12 29.40 9.85
C ILE A 620 8.01 28.00 9.26
N GLY A 621 8.94 27.12 9.59
CA GLY A 621 8.97 25.72 9.17
C GLY A 621 8.16 24.80 10.10
N GLY A 622 8.31 23.50 9.88
CA GLY A 622 7.65 22.46 10.68
C GLY A 622 8.26 22.20 12.05
N GLN A 623 7.59 21.33 12.81
CA GLN A 623 8.04 20.81 14.10
C GLN A 623 9.28 19.92 13.92
N ASN A 624 10.28 20.09 14.78
CA ASN A 624 11.48 19.26 14.81
C ASN A 624 11.23 17.90 15.51
N ALA A 625 12.22 17.01 15.45
CA ALA A 625 12.24 15.78 16.24
C ALA A 625 13.66 15.52 16.76
N ILE A 626 13.80 15.33 18.08
CA ILE A 626 15.08 14.91 18.67
C ILE A 626 15.18 13.39 18.58
N LEU A 627 16.25 12.90 17.98
CA LEU A 627 16.45 11.49 17.68
C LEU A 627 17.71 10.94 18.36
N LYS A 628 17.59 9.75 18.95
CA LYS A 628 18.72 8.88 19.30
C LYS A 628 19.02 8.01 18.08
N LEU A 629 20.22 8.15 17.54
CA LEU A 629 20.64 7.30 16.43
C LEU A 629 20.81 5.86 16.91
N ARG A 630 20.11 4.95 16.25
CA ARG A 630 20.14 3.51 16.50
C ARG A 630 19.96 2.81 15.17
N ASP A 631 21.03 2.27 14.60
CA ASP A 631 20.93 1.53 13.36
C ASP A 631 19.98 0.33 13.53
N GLY A 632 19.13 0.09 12.54
CA GLY A 632 18.06 -0.92 12.58
C GLY A 632 16.80 -0.55 13.39
N ALA A 633 16.78 0.55 14.15
CA ALA A 633 15.58 0.94 14.89
C ALA A 633 14.43 1.42 13.97
N SER A 634 13.20 1.39 14.48
CA SER A 634 12.05 2.03 13.82
C SER A 634 12.13 3.55 13.84
N PRO A 635 11.41 4.25 12.94
CA PRO A 635 11.29 5.71 12.97
C PRO A 635 10.91 6.23 14.35
N GLU A 636 9.95 5.59 15.02
CA GLU A 636 9.54 5.93 16.39
C GLU A 636 10.56 5.49 17.45
N GLY A 637 11.22 4.35 17.26
CA GLY A 637 12.27 3.86 18.16
C GLY A 637 13.51 4.74 18.21
N MET A 638 13.70 5.61 17.22
CA MET A 638 14.73 6.65 17.22
C MET A 638 14.29 7.91 17.98
N LYS A 639 13.00 8.19 18.18
CA LYS A 639 12.57 9.45 18.80
C LYS A 639 12.82 9.49 20.30
N PHE A 640 13.28 10.63 20.79
CA PHE A 640 13.28 10.92 22.23
C PHE A 640 11.87 11.34 22.68
N ALA A 641 11.14 10.42 23.32
CA ALA A 641 9.76 10.65 23.73
C ALA A 641 9.54 11.89 24.62
N ASN A 642 10.49 12.19 25.52
CA ASN A 642 10.37 13.30 26.48
C ASN A 642 11.09 14.59 26.02
N ALA A 643 11.62 14.62 24.80
CA ALA A 643 12.21 15.83 24.27
C ALA A 643 11.10 16.85 23.95
N PRO A 644 11.21 18.11 24.42
CA PRO A 644 10.21 19.12 24.06
C PRO A 644 10.23 19.37 22.54
N PRO A 645 9.06 19.42 21.89
CA PRO A 645 8.99 19.80 20.48
C PRO A 645 9.33 21.28 20.33
N GLY A 646 9.89 21.64 19.17
CA GLY A 646 10.22 22.99 18.77
C GLY A 646 9.81 23.25 17.34
N ILE A 647 9.61 24.52 17.00
CA ILE A 647 9.30 24.97 15.64
C ILE A 647 10.52 25.72 15.10
N LYS A 648 10.92 25.42 13.87
CA LYS A 648 12.04 26.12 13.23
C LYS A 648 11.56 27.44 12.64
N PHE A 649 12.20 28.54 13.05
CA PHE A 649 12.09 29.84 12.38
C PHE A 649 13.36 30.06 11.57
N ALA A 650 13.23 30.37 10.27
CA ALA A 650 14.35 30.72 9.41
C ALA A 650 14.21 32.19 8.97
N LEU A 651 15.13 33.03 9.42
CA LEU A 651 15.11 34.48 9.16
C LEU A 651 16.29 34.95 8.29
N GLY A 652 16.99 34.00 7.67
CA GLY A 652 18.18 34.22 6.84
C GLY A 652 17.87 34.43 5.35
N GLU A 653 18.92 34.41 4.52
CA GLU A 653 18.82 34.69 3.07
C GLU A 653 17.99 33.65 2.29
N ASN A 654 17.96 32.40 2.73
CA ASN A 654 17.21 31.33 2.03
C ASN A 654 15.71 31.63 1.92
N VAL A 655 15.14 32.30 2.94
CA VAL A 655 13.73 32.66 2.97
C VAL A 655 13.43 33.88 2.09
N LYS A 656 14.38 34.81 1.94
CA LYS A 656 14.27 35.96 1.05
C LYS A 656 14.28 35.57 -0.43
N GLN A 657 14.79 34.38 -0.74
CA GLN A 657 14.98 33.92 -2.12
C GLN A 657 15.87 34.87 -2.94
N SER A 658 16.88 35.48 -2.32
CA SER A 658 17.80 36.46 -2.93
C SER A 658 18.51 35.98 -4.21
N ASN A 659 18.51 34.66 -4.46
CA ASN A 659 19.12 34.02 -5.63
C ASN A 659 18.09 33.51 -6.67
N THR A 660 16.81 33.87 -6.54
CA THR A 660 15.73 33.42 -7.44
C THR A 660 15.12 34.59 -8.19
N SER A 661 14.68 34.36 -9.43
CA SER A 661 14.02 35.38 -10.27
C SER A 661 12.52 35.56 -9.96
N ARG A 662 11.98 34.90 -8.93
CA ARG A 662 10.55 34.89 -8.60
C ARG A 662 10.27 35.76 -7.37
N THR A 663 9.51 36.84 -7.56
CA THR A 663 9.27 37.91 -6.56
C THR A 663 7.86 37.91 -5.96
N ASN A 664 7.05 36.88 -6.22
CA ASN A 664 5.62 36.83 -5.89
C ASN A 664 5.31 36.39 -4.44
N ARG A 665 6.30 36.34 -3.53
CA ARG A 665 6.14 35.86 -2.15
C ARG A 665 6.74 36.78 -1.11
N PHE A 666 5.99 37.12 -0.07
CA PHE A 666 6.55 37.72 1.15
C PHE A 666 7.15 36.65 2.08
N PRO A 667 8.33 36.88 2.71
CA PRO A 667 9.12 38.11 2.71
C PRO A 667 10.23 38.12 1.65
N GLN A 668 10.25 39.14 0.79
CA GLN A 668 11.37 39.45 -0.15
C GLN A 668 12.42 40.40 0.47
N THR A 669 12.11 40.97 1.63
CA THR A 669 12.96 41.95 2.33
C THR A 669 13.11 41.53 3.79
N ARG A 670 14.18 42.00 4.44
CA ARG A 670 14.41 41.75 5.87
C ARG A 670 13.66 42.76 6.72
#